data_AF-A0A1C5QVR3-F1
#
_entry.id   AF-A0A1C5QVR3-F1
#
_cell.length_a   1.000
_cell.length_b   1.000
_cell.length_c   1.000
_cell.angle_alpha   90.00
_cell.angle_beta   90.00
_cell.angle_gamma   90.00
#
_symmetry.space_group_name_H-M   'P 1'
#
loop_
_entity.id
_entity.type
_entity.pdbx_description
1 polymer ?
#
loop_
_entity_poly.entity_id
_entity_poly.type
_entity_poly.pdbx_seq_one_letter_code
_entity_poly.pdbx_strand_id
1 'polypeptide(L)'
;MKKNHHLHRLVRLCLIISLLLLCSTSQVFAAAKVNLKNTKIKLSATKLTYNQKVQRPKVSVTYKGKVLKEKKNYVLKYSKGCKKVGTYTVQIIGKGAYAGKVKKQFTILPPKTQVMGGYVGKKTASVVIKRQTAQTSGYQLRYATNSKLKNAKTITVKGNKNNTVSLNGLKAGTTYYMQVRTYMAIKGKKYYSKWSSTEHCKTSGKSKENTSNTTPTPKPVPKLTLEEGKANITLESGRYYEIETSNGIKDINISDPAVVYSTDEAEGGNSHLFATLEPGKCVITITDIYGQKITSTVSVTQKLYNPHTETSYVVTSETVDSTLPVPAIKSIDYGDGWVDLNCPGTFSQSDPYIGYEGYLSYNDKFAYSVQDMRTIGEDDGIGSVSFYYLDSGRSYYAKVRSYTIRNNVKVVGPWSEIRKVDLPIYDTKGTTPAKYTYEIYGLDKQKADIYTQCIKPLFIKTDNQDLNSFRLICDGESPLINVYSGGTTHIYDDIPYENGDSETTSLKKVKGGYIGYVYFEKAGTYNIEFREYSMSGYTVAKTVALNVMDYDQAEKAWMTDIINKVTTFDMTPFEKMDAVSDYLTEPGRFKYVTVHGNYLVSLAAEPNTPFFVSYRWDSCTSPAALCDFAKLIGGFDDIHNCYGDYQRGTEEWSRWHYVAKLTIGSETRNYAVCPMSPTGEVGETQMINLTDLSNMRKFG
;
A
#
# COMPACT_ATOMS: atom_id res chain seq x y z
N MET A 1 38.46 18.94 -125.54
CA MET A 1 37.43 19.23 -124.50
C MET A 1 36.79 17.93 -124.00
N LYS A 2 36.60 17.83 -122.67
CA LYS A 2 35.76 16.85 -121.95
C LYS A 2 36.19 15.36 -121.90
N LYS A 3 37.36 15.04 -121.34
CA LYS A 3 37.57 13.75 -120.65
C LYS A 3 38.57 13.91 -119.51
N ASN A 4 38.12 14.44 -118.36
CA ASN A 4 38.81 14.26 -117.06
C ASN A 4 37.97 14.70 -115.85
N HIS A 5 36.65 14.85 -116.02
CA HIS A 5 35.77 15.25 -114.93
C HIS A 5 35.40 14.08 -114.01
N HIS A 6 35.36 12.85 -114.54
CA HIS A 6 35.03 11.66 -113.77
C HIS A 6 36.16 11.22 -112.83
N LEU A 7 37.43 11.35 -113.25
CA LEU A 7 38.57 10.93 -112.42
C LEU A 7 38.74 11.85 -111.21
N HIS A 8 38.59 13.16 -111.37
CA HIS A 8 38.63 14.11 -110.24
C HIS A 8 37.42 13.97 -109.30
N ARG A 9 36.22 13.62 -109.82
CA ARG A 9 35.07 13.30 -108.97
C ARG A 9 35.30 12.01 -108.19
N LEU A 10 35.90 10.99 -108.80
CA LEU A 10 36.19 9.72 -108.14
C LEU A 10 37.25 9.89 -107.05
N VAL A 11 38.32 10.64 -107.32
CA VAL A 11 39.38 10.90 -106.32
C VAL A 11 38.87 11.78 -105.17
N ARG A 12 38.02 12.78 -105.44
CA ARG A 12 37.37 13.57 -104.37
C ARG A 12 36.37 12.72 -103.56
N LEU A 13 35.62 11.83 -104.22
CA LEU A 13 34.70 10.91 -103.54
C LEU A 13 35.48 9.92 -102.67
N CYS A 14 36.60 9.38 -103.17
CA CYS A 14 37.47 8.50 -102.39
C CYS A 14 38.11 9.24 -101.21
N LEU A 15 38.60 10.47 -101.38
CA LEU A 15 39.14 11.26 -100.26
C LEU A 15 38.07 11.63 -99.22
N ILE A 16 36.84 11.94 -99.64
CA ILE A 16 35.71 12.20 -98.72
C ILE A 16 35.28 10.91 -98.00
N ILE A 17 35.25 9.77 -98.69
CA ILE A 17 34.95 8.45 -98.10
C ILE A 17 36.06 8.04 -97.14
N SER A 18 37.34 8.26 -97.47
CA SER A 18 38.48 8.03 -96.57
C SER A 18 38.44 8.95 -95.34
N LEU A 19 38.06 10.22 -95.49
CA LEU A 19 37.90 11.16 -94.38
C LEU A 19 36.69 10.79 -93.48
N LEU A 20 35.60 10.29 -94.05
CA LEU A 20 34.43 9.77 -93.32
C LEU A 20 34.71 8.43 -92.62
N LEU A 21 35.57 7.57 -93.18
CA LEU A 21 36.06 6.32 -92.57
C LEU A 21 37.07 6.58 -91.44
N LEU A 22 37.89 7.64 -91.55
CA LEU A 22 38.77 8.11 -90.47
C LEU A 22 37.99 8.83 -89.35
N CYS A 23 36.81 9.39 -89.65
CA CYS A 23 35.96 10.06 -88.65
C CYS A 23 34.94 9.13 -87.96
N SER A 24 34.83 7.85 -88.38
CA SER A 24 33.89 6.86 -87.82
C SER A 24 34.56 5.74 -87.02
N THR A 25 35.88 5.81 -86.79
CA THR A 25 36.62 4.87 -85.93
C THR A 25 37.23 5.54 -84.70
N SER A 26 36.47 6.43 -84.06
CA SER A 26 36.57 6.54 -82.60
C SER A 26 36.03 5.23 -82.03
N GLN A 27 36.85 4.19 -81.93
CA GLN A 27 36.59 3.11 -80.99
C GLN A 27 36.49 3.78 -79.62
N VAL A 28 35.25 4.08 -79.19
CA VAL A 28 34.97 4.43 -77.81
C VAL A 28 35.29 3.16 -77.03
N PHE A 29 36.55 3.00 -76.63
CA PHE A 29 36.93 1.98 -75.67
C PHE A 29 36.06 2.24 -74.45
N ALA A 30 35.05 1.39 -74.24
CA ALA A 30 34.22 1.45 -73.07
C ALA A 30 35.15 1.37 -71.86
N ALA A 31 35.33 2.48 -71.14
CA ALA A 31 36.22 2.56 -70.00
C ALA A 31 35.97 1.36 -69.09
N ALA A 32 37.04 0.61 -68.76
CA ALA A 32 36.93 -0.60 -67.98
C ALA A 32 36.16 -0.30 -66.68
N LYS A 33 35.01 -0.98 -66.49
CA LYS A 33 34.14 -0.71 -65.34
C LYS A 33 34.88 -1.03 -64.04
N VAL A 34 34.77 -0.13 -63.07
CA VAL A 34 35.38 -0.33 -61.74
C VAL A 34 34.65 -1.44 -61.00
N ASN A 35 35.36 -2.51 -60.65
CA ASN A 35 34.78 -3.61 -59.88
C ASN A 35 34.52 -3.16 -58.42
N LEU A 36 33.31 -3.38 -57.92
CA LEU A 36 32.92 -3.04 -56.55
C LEU A 36 33.82 -3.67 -55.46
N LYS A 37 34.50 -4.79 -55.75
CA LYS A 37 35.48 -5.39 -54.83
C LYS A 37 36.64 -4.45 -54.48
N ASN A 38 36.95 -3.50 -55.37
CA ASN A 38 38.03 -2.50 -55.20
C ASN A 38 37.52 -1.21 -54.52
N THR A 39 36.31 -1.22 -53.95
CA THR A 39 35.71 -0.08 -53.25
C THR A 39 35.64 -0.35 -51.74
N LYS A 40 35.63 0.72 -50.94
CA LYS A 40 35.44 0.64 -49.48
C LYS A 40 33.94 0.65 -49.18
N ILE A 41 33.42 -0.48 -48.68
CA ILE A 41 31.99 -0.64 -48.34
C ILE A 41 31.82 -0.74 -46.83
N LYS A 42 31.03 0.16 -46.23
CA LYS A 42 30.74 0.21 -44.78
C LYS A 42 29.23 0.14 -44.52
N LEU A 43 28.82 -0.70 -43.57
CA LEU A 43 27.46 -0.69 -43.02
C LEU A 43 27.40 0.25 -41.81
N SER A 44 26.28 0.95 -41.64
CA SER A 44 25.99 1.76 -40.45
C SER A 44 26.01 0.93 -39.15
N ALA A 45 25.54 -0.32 -39.22
CA ALA A 45 25.66 -1.30 -38.15
C ALA A 45 25.75 -2.71 -38.74
N THR A 46 26.62 -3.53 -38.15
CA THR A 46 26.71 -4.97 -38.47
C THR A 46 25.89 -5.82 -37.49
N LYS A 47 25.48 -5.25 -36.35
CA LYS A 47 24.59 -5.86 -35.35
C LYS A 47 23.48 -4.87 -34.99
N LEU A 48 22.22 -5.24 -35.23
CA LEU A 48 21.04 -4.46 -34.88
C LEU A 48 20.22 -5.24 -33.83
N THR A 49 19.37 -4.56 -33.08
CA THR A 49 18.48 -5.21 -32.08
C THR A 49 17.06 -5.29 -32.63
N TYR A 50 16.40 -6.43 -32.41
CA TYR A 50 15.00 -6.61 -32.74
C TYR A 50 14.13 -5.55 -32.07
N ASN A 51 13.34 -4.83 -32.86
CA ASN A 51 12.44 -3.76 -32.42
C ASN A 51 11.07 -3.83 -33.12
N GLN A 52 10.69 -5.02 -33.60
CA GLN A 52 9.43 -5.28 -34.31
C GLN A 52 9.30 -4.62 -35.70
N LYS A 53 10.30 -3.87 -36.17
CA LYS A 53 10.34 -3.24 -37.50
C LYS A 53 11.35 -3.92 -38.43
N VAL A 54 11.21 -3.70 -39.73
CA VAL A 54 12.19 -4.16 -40.73
C VAL A 54 13.49 -3.38 -40.57
N GLN A 55 14.61 -4.09 -40.47
CA GLN A 55 15.94 -3.55 -40.25
C GLN A 55 16.79 -3.64 -41.52
N ARG A 56 17.22 -2.48 -42.03
CA ARG A 56 18.10 -2.37 -43.22
C ARG A 56 19.23 -1.38 -42.92
N PRO A 57 20.42 -1.84 -42.50
CA PRO A 57 21.51 -0.92 -42.19
C PRO A 57 21.94 -0.16 -43.43
N LYS A 58 22.01 1.17 -43.33
CA LYS A 58 22.53 2.05 -44.41
C LYS A 58 23.90 1.56 -44.90
N VAL A 59 24.07 1.49 -46.22
CA VAL A 59 25.32 1.10 -46.89
C VAL A 59 26.00 2.34 -47.45
N SER A 60 27.26 2.56 -47.10
CA SER A 60 28.13 3.57 -47.70
C SER A 60 29.18 2.89 -48.56
N VAL A 61 29.33 3.34 -49.81
CA VAL A 61 30.33 2.85 -50.77
C VAL A 61 31.21 4.01 -51.19
N THR A 62 32.52 3.88 -51.00
CA THR A 62 33.51 4.90 -51.34
C THR A 62 34.58 4.33 -52.26
N TYR A 63 34.93 5.05 -53.32
CA TYR A 63 36.03 4.70 -54.21
C TYR A 63 36.97 5.89 -54.36
N LYS A 64 38.28 5.70 -54.08
CA LYS A 64 39.31 6.76 -54.13
C LYS A 64 38.86 8.08 -53.47
N GLY A 65 38.31 7.99 -52.25
CA GLY A 65 37.82 9.15 -51.49
C GLY A 65 36.42 9.67 -51.87
N LYS A 66 35.85 9.28 -53.01
CA LYS A 66 34.53 9.74 -53.46
C LYS A 66 33.40 8.81 -53.02
N VAL A 67 32.33 9.37 -52.42
CA VAL A 67 31.11 8.63 -52.06
C VAL A 67 30.27 8.34 -53.30
N LEU A 68 29.93 7.08 -53.50
CA LEU A 68 29.09 6.63 -54.60
C LEU A 68 27.61 6.76 -54.23
N LYS A 69 26.75 7.04 -55.22
CA LYS A 69 25.31 7.25 -55.01
C LYS A 69 24.51 5.97 -55.32
N GLU A 70 23.65 5.57 -54.38
CA GLU A 70 22.68 4.48 -54.58
C GLU A 70 21.71 4.82 -55.74
N LYS A 71 21.21 3.81 -56.45
CA LYS A 71 20.40 3.86 -57.70
C LYS A 71 21.14 4.38 -58.94
N LYS A 72 22.17 5.22 -58.77
CA LYS A 72 23.04 5.73 -59.85
C LYS A 72 24.25 4.83 -60.10
N ASN A 73 25.06 4.60 -59.07
CA ASN A 73 26.34 3.87 -59.17
C ASN A 73 26.25 2.42 -58.69
N TYR A 74 25.28 2.12 -57.83
CA TYR A 74 24.99 0.77 -57.36
C TYR A 74 23.53 0.65 -56.92
N VAL A 75 23.03 -0.57 -56.81
CA VAL A 75 21.72 -0.89 -56.21
C VAL A 75 21.90 -1.86 -55.05
N LEU A 76 21.03 -1.78 -54.05
CA LEU A 76 21.04 -2.64 -52.87
C LEU A 76 19.90 -3.66 -52.92
N LYS A 77 20.22 -4.92 -52.65
CA LYS A 77 19.23 -5.99 -52.49
C LYS A 77 19.42 -6.68 -51.14
N TYR A 78 18.49 -6.46 -50.23
CA TYR A 78 18.47 -7.10 -48.91
C TYR A 78 17.79 -8.46 -48.98
N SER A 79 18.26 -9.41 -48.16
CA SER A 79 17.57 -10.68 -47.92
C SER A 79 16.13 -10.45 -47.44
N LYS A 80 15.21 -11.38 -47.77
CA LYS A 80 13.85 -11.36 -47.23
C LYS A 80 13.88 -11.61 -45.70
N GLY A 81 12.85 -11.16 -44.99
CA GLY A 81 12.67 -11.49 -43.57
C GLY A 81 13.56 -10.74 -42.59
N CYS A 82 14.20 -9.62 -42.97
CA CYS A 82 15.03 -8.73 -42.12
C CYS A 82 14.24 -8.01 -40.99
N LYS A 83 13.24 -8.66 -40.41
CA LYS A 83 12.47 -8.23 -39.24
C LYS A 83 12.68 -9.18 -38.06
N LYS A 84 13.01 -10.46 -38.31
CA LYS A 84 13.22 -11.47 -37.27
C LYS A 84 14.70 -11.51 -36.86
N VAL A 85 15.00 -12.17 -35.75
CA VAL A 85 16.38 -12.45 -35.33
C VAL A 85 17.03 -13.38 -36.35
N GLY A 86 18.29 -13.13 -36.67
CA GLY A 86 19.00 -13.91 -37.68
C GLY A 86 20.16 -13.16 -38.34
N THR A 87 20.89 -13.88 -39.20
CA THR A 87 21.94 -13.31 -40.05
C THR A 87 21.37 -13.06 -41.44
N TYR A 88 21.56 -11.85 -41.96
CA TYR A 88 21.04 -11.40 -43.24
C TYR A 88 22.17 -10.87 -44.12
N THR A 89 21.95 -10.84 -45.43
CA THR A 89 22.90 -10.29 -46.39
C THR A 89 22.30 -9.11 -47.13
N VAL A 90 23.09 -8.06 -47.30
CA VAL A 90 22.86 -7.04 -48.33
C VAL A 90 23.80 -7.30 -49.49
N GLN A 91 23.23 -7.42 -50.69
CA GLN A 91 23.97 -7.53 -51.94
C GLN A 91 24.04 -6.14 -52.58
N ILE A 92 25.25 -5.65 -52.80
CA ILE A 92 25.57 -4.41 -53.49
C ILE A 92 25.92 -4.79 -54.95
N ILE A 93 25.17 -4.26 -55.91
CA ILE A 93 25.33 -4.59 -57.33
C ILE A 93 25.74 -3.32 -58.07
N GLY A 94 26.88 -3.35 -58.76
CA GLY A 94 27.41 -2.20 -59.51
C GLY A 94 26.49 -1.80 -60.66
N LYS A 95 26.38 -0.50 -60.92
CA LYS A 95 25.60 0.08 -62.02
C LYS A 95 26.39 1.19 -62.73
N GLY A 96 26.20 1.32 -64.04
CA GLY A 96 26.91 2.32 -64.87
C GLY A 96 28.40 2.00 -64.98
N ALA A 97 29.24 2.95 -64.57
CA ALA A 97 30.71 2.84 -64.56
C ALA A 97 31.26 1.82 -63.53
N TYR A 98 30.41 1.28 -62.67
CA TYR A 98 30.76 0.29 -61.65
C TYR A 98 30.14 -1.06 -61.98
N ALA A 99 30.89 -2.15 -61.76
CA ALA A 99 30.46 -3.51 -62.06
C ALA A 99 30.76 -4.48 -60.91
N GLY A 100 30.27 -5.72 -61.01
CA GLY A 100 30.44 -6.75 -59.98
C GLY A 100 29.40 -6.71 -58.87
N LYS A 101 29.44 -7.72 -58.01
CA LYS A 101 28.50 -7.90 -56.89
C LYS A 101 29.30 -8.17 -55.61
N VAL A 102 29.00 -7.42 -54.55
CA VAL A 102 29.59 -7.65 -53.22
C VAL A 102 28.48 -7.96 -52.23
N LYS A 103 28.68 -8.97 -51.39
CA LYS A 103 27.75 -9.32 -50.30
C LYS A 103 28.35 -8.88 -48.97
N LYS A 104 27.56 -8.20 -48.14
CA LYS A 104 27.91 -7.88 -46.74
C LYS A 104 26.85 -8.44 -45.81
N GLN A 105 27.28 -9.03 -44.71
CA GLN A 105 26.38 -9.61 -43.71
C GLN A 105 26.10 -8.62 -42.57
N PHE A 106 24.89 -8.71 -42.02
CA PHE A 106 24.52 -8.07 -40.77
C PHE A 106 23.60 -8.99 -39.97
N THR A 107 23.55 -8.80 -38.66
CA THR A 107 22.80 -9.66 -37.75
C THR A 107 21.77 -8.86 -36.97
N ILE A 108 20.55 -9.37 -36.88
CA ILE A 108 19.52 -8.87 -35.97
C ILE A 108 19.56 -9.76 -34.72
N LEU A 109 19.85 -9.15 -33.57
CA LEU A 109 19.95 -9.78 -32.25
C LEU A 109 18.60 -9.74 -31.52
N PRO A 110 18.34 -10.66 -30.58
CA PRO A 110 17.10 -10.65 -29.79
C PRO A 110 16.95 -9.36 -28.96
N PRO A 111 15.72 -9.03 -28.51
CA PRO A 111 15.46 -7.84 -27.72
C PRO A 111 16.26 -7.86 -26.40
N LYS A 112 16.67 -6.69 -25.92
CA LYS A 112 17.35 -6.60 -24.62
C LYS A 112 16.37 -6.95 -23.49
N THR A 113 16.92 -7.37 -22.36
CA THR A 113 16.23 -7.56 -21.09
C THR A 113 17.02 -6.87 -19.97
N GLN A 114 16.48 -6.85 -18.76
CA GLN A 114 17.10 -6.29 -17.56
C GLN A 114 16.76 -7.16 -16.36
N VAL A 115 17.61 -7.13 -15.34
CA VAL A 115 17.28 -7.65 -14.01
C VAL A 115 16.31 -6.66 -13.36
N MET A 116 15.24 -7.17 -12.75
CA MET A 116 14.18 -6.37 -12.13
C MET A 116 14.25 -6.37 -10.59
N GLY A 117 15.19 -7.12 -10.01
CA GLY A 117 15.28 -7.37 -8.58
C GLY A 117 15.38 -8.87 -8.31
N GLY A 118 15.22 -9.24 -7.06
CA GLY A 118 15.28 -10.64 -6.67
C GLY A 118 15.21 -10.85 -5.16
N TYR A 119 14.86 -12.07 -4.78
CA TYR A 119 14.82 -12.51 -3.39
C TYR A 119 16.18 -13.07 -3.00
N VAL A 120 16.69 -12.68 -1.83
CA VAL A 120 17.99 -13.15 -1.33
C VAL A 120 17.81 -14.04 -0.12
N GLY A 121 18.32 -15.26 -0.21
CA GLY A 121 18.48 -16.15 0.93
C GLY A 121 19.92 -16.16 1.42
N LYS A 122 20.17 -16.94 2.47
CA LYS A 122 21.52 -17.08 3.08
C LYS A 122 22.56 -17.65 2.12
N LYS A 123 22.19 -18.62 1.28
CA LYS A 123 23.08 -19.23 0.25
C LYS A 123 22.42 -19.32 -1.12
N THR A 124 21.35 -18.56 -1.32
CA THR A 124 20.54 -18.59 -2.53
C THR A 124 20.17 -17.17 -2.96
N ALA A 125 19.86 -16.98 -4.23
CA ALA A 125 19.24 -15.75 -4.71
C ALA A 125 18.35 -16.06 -5.92
N SER A 126 17.11 -15.56 -5.92
CA SER A 126 16.18 -15.69 -7.03
C SER A 126 16.18 -14.39 -7.83
N VAL A 127 16.70 -14.41 -9.05
CA VAL A 127 16.85 -13.23 -9.90
C VAL A 127 15.65 -13.10 -10.84
N VAL A 128 14.92 -12.00 -10.74
CA VAL A 128 13.78 -11.69 -11.60
C VAL A 128 14.25 -10.95 -12.85
N ILE A 129 13.78 -11.39 -14.02
CA ILE A 129 14.19 -10.93 -15.35
C ILE A 129 12.99 -10.33 -16.07
N LYS A 130 13.16 -9.17 -16.69
CA LYS A 130 12.12 -8.58 -17.55
C LYS A 130 11.82 -9.47 -18.75
N ARG A 131 10.63 -10.07 -18.75
CA ARG A 131 10.19 -11.04 -19.76
C ARG A 131 10.22 -10.49 -21.19
N GLN A 132 10.67 -11.30 -22.14
CA GLN A 132 10.65 -11.01 -23.58
C GLN A 132 9.84 -12.09 -24.32
N THR A 133 8.66 -11.72 -24.80
CA THR A 133 7.67 -12.66 -25.37
C THR A 133 7.90 -12.98 -26.84
N ALA A 134 8.63 -12.14 -27.57
CA ALA A 134 8.90 -12.30 -29.01
C ALA A 134 10.39 -12.44 -29.30
N GLN A 135 10.71 -13.23 -30.34
CA GLN A 135 12.07 -13.39 -30.86
C GLN A 135 13.11 -13.75 -29.79
N THR A 136 12.69 -14.54 -28.78
CA THR A 136 13.50 -14.94 -27.63
C THR A 136 13.21 -16.41 -27.32
N SER A 137 14.24 -17.24 -27.23
CA SER A 137 14.14 -18.66 -26.84
C SER A 137 14.43 -18.87 -25.35
N GLY A 138 15.03 -17.88 -24.68
CA GLY A 138 15.35 -17.92 -23.26
C GLY A 138 16.38 -16.87 -22.88
N TYR A 139 16.99 -17.06 -21.71
CA TYR A 139 17.90 -16.09 -21.11
C TYR A 139 19.25 -16.70 -20.76
N GLN A 140 20.27 -15.85 -20.67
CA GLN A 140 21.50 -16.15 -19.97
C GLN A 140 21.70 -15.14 -18.86
N LEU A 141 21.85 -15.64 -17.64
CA LEU A 141 22.23 -14.88 -16.47
C LEU A 141 23.69 -15.19 -16.16
N ARG A 142 24.49 -14.16 -15.93
CA ARG A 142 25.85 -14.32 -15.39
C ARG A 142 25.96 -13.63 -14.06
N TYR A 143 26.70 -14.21 -13.12
CA TYR A 143 26.89 -13.64 -11.79
C TYR A 143 28.27 -13.96 -11.22
N ALA A 144 28.80 -13.06 -10.39
CA ALA A 144 30.08 -13.19 -9.70
C ALA A 144 30.10 -12.33 -8.44
N THR A 145 31.00 -12.61 -7.50
CA THR A 145 31.26 -11.70 -6.37
C THR A 145 32.07 -10.46 -6.77
N ASN A 146 32.64 -10.46 -7.98
CA ASN A 146 33.36 -9.32 -8.54
C ASN A 146 32.42 -8.42 -9.34
N SER A 147 32.43 -7.11 -9.05
CA SER A 147 31.57 -6.12 -9.72
C SER A 147 31.79 -5.99 -11.23
N LYS A 148 32.98 -6.35 -11.72
CA LYS A 148 33.31 -6.39 -13.15
C LYS A 148 32.96 -7.73 -13.81
N LEU A 149 32.32 -8.65 -13.08
CA LEU A 149 31.89 -9.99 -13.54
C LEU A 149 33.04 -10.83 -14.13
N LYS A 150 34.27 -10.64 -13.61
CA LYS A 150 35.41 -11.52 -13.93
C LYS A 150 35.13 -12.92 -13.40
N ASN A 151 35.36 -13.95 -14.22
CA ASN A 151 35.12 -15.36 -13.89
C ASN A 151 33.66 -15.66 -13.46
N ALA A 152 32.69 -14.93 -14.01
CA ALA A 152 31.28 -15.10 -13.67
C ALA A 152 30.75 -16.49 -14.04
N LYS A 153 30.01 -17.09 -13.12
CA LYS A 153 29.18 -18.27 -13.41
C LYS A 153 28.05 -17.86 -14.35
N THR A 154 27.73 -18.72 -15.32
CA THR A 154 26.67 -18.44 -16.31
C THR A 154 25.60 -19.53 -16.27
N ILE A 155 24.34 -19.14 -16.08
CA ILE A 155 23.17 -20.01 -16.14
C ILE A 155 22.42 -19.72 -17.44
N THR A 156 22.02 -20.77 -18.14
CA THR A 156 21.16 -20.67 -19.33
C THR A 156 19.76 -21.14 -18.96
N VAL A 157 18.78 -20.25 -19.06
CA VAL A 157 17.37 -20.55 -18.80
C VAL A 157 16.69 -20.84 -20.12
N LYS A 158 16.19 -22.08 -20.26
CA LYS A 158 15.45 -22.53 -21.44
C LYS A 158 14.00 -22.07 -21.33
N GLY A 159 13.46 -21.55 -22.43
CA GLY A 159 12.11 -20.99 -22.47
C GLY A 159 12.09 -19.52 -22.04
N ASN A 160 11.11 -18.79 -22.56
CA ASN A 160 10.91 -17.37 -22.30
C ASN A 160 9.64 -17.07 -21.46
N LYS A 161 8.97 -18.13 -20.97
CA LYS A 161 7.79 -18.04 -20.10
C LYS A 161 8.16 -17.69 -18.66
N ASN A 162 9.17 -18.37 -18.11
CA ASN A 162 9.67 -18.14 -16.76
C ASN A 162 10.50 -16.86 -16.70
N ASN A 163 10.25 -16.03 -15.70
CA ASN A 163 10.94 -14.76 -15.46
C ASN A 163 11.87 -14.80 -14.24
N THR A 164 11.98 -15.92 -13.53
CA THR A 164 12.82 -16.05 -12.32
C THR A 164 13.91 -17.10 -12.50
N VAL A 165 15.11 -16.82 -11.97
CA VAL A 165 16.27 -17.73 -12.02
C VAL A 165 16.87 -17.91 -10.64
N SER A 166 16.83 -19.14 -10.14
CA SER A 166 17.41 -19.46 -8.83
C SER A 166 18.92 -19.69 -8.92
N LEU A 167 19.66 -18.96 -8.10
CA LEU A 167 21.08 -19.12 -7.85
C LEU A 167 21.25 -19.89 -6.54
N ASN A 168 21.89 -21.04 -6.58
CA ASN A 168 22.12 -21.88 -5.40
C ASN A 168 23.61 -21.97 -5.06
N GLY A 169 23.93 -22.31 -3.81
CA GLY A 169 25.31 -22.49 -3.36
C GLY A 169 26.13 -21.20 -3.32
N LEU A 170 25.47 -20.08 -3.04
CA LEU A 170 26.12 -18.79 -2.80
C LEU A 170 26.77 -18.76 -1.42
N LYS A 171 27.77 -17.91 -1.25
CA LYS A 171 28.38 -17.62 0.06
C LYS A 171 27.44 -16.70 0.82
N ALA A 172 27.23 -16.94 2.11
CA ALA A 172 26.42 -16.10 2.99
C ALA A 172 27.07 -14.74 3.26
N GLY A 173 26.26 -13.73 3.56
CA GLY A 173 26.74 -12.35 3.79
C GLY A 173 27.49 -11.71 2.61
N THR A 174 27.44 -12.30 1.42
CA THR A 174 28.31 -11.98 0.29
C THR A 174 27.53 -11.29 -0.83
N THR A 175 28.09 -10.20 -1.35
CA THR A 175 27.52 -9.49 -2.50
C THR A 175 27.82 -10.22 -3.80
N TYR A 176 26.78 -10.45 -4.59
CA TYR A 176 26.85 -11.00 -5.94
C TYR A 176 26.36 -9.97 -6.94
N TYR A 177 27.19 -9.69 -7.94
CA TYR A 177 26.89 -8.86 -9.08
C TYR A 177 26.40 -9.74 -10.23
N MET A 178 25.49 -9.24 -11.04
CA MET A 178 24.84 -10.03 -12.07
C MET A 178 24.42 -9.21 -13.29
N GLN A 179 24.33 -9.89 -14.42
CA GLN A 179 23.79 -9.36 -15.67
C GLN A 179 23.00 -10.43 -16.40
N VAL A 180 21.95 -10.01 -17.09
CA VAL A 180 21.14 -10.89 -17.94
C VAL A 180 21.21 -10.47 -19.40
N ARG A 181 21.09 -11.44 -20.30
CA ARG A 181 20.86 -11.22 -21.74
C ARG A 181 19.86 -12.22 -22.28
N THR A 182 19.15 -11.88 -23.33
CA THR A 182 18.30 -12.84 -24.05
C THR A 182 19.14 -13.65 -25.04
N TYR A 183 18.65 -14.84 -25.38
CA TYR A 183 19.12 -15.57 -26.55
C TYR A 183 17.97 -16.06 -27.41
N MET A 184 18.22 -16.19 -28.71
CA MET A 184 17.34 -16.84 -29.66
C MET A 184 18.10 -17.94 -30.38
N ALA A 185 17.59 -19.16 -30.34
CA ALA A 185 18.17 -20.30 -31.05
C ALA A 185 17.46 -20.48 -32.40
N ILE A 186 18.23 -20.46 -33.49
CA ILE A 186 17.72 -20.69 -34.84
C ILE A 186 18.63 -21.72 -35.50
N LYS A 187 18.08 -22.90 -35.82
CA LYS A 187 18.83 -24.02 -36.44
C LYS A 187 20.15 -24.32 -35.69
N GLY A 188 20.07 -24.47 -34.38
CA GLY A 188 21.23 -24.76 -33.51
C GLY A 188 22.13 -23.56 -33.17
N LYS A 189 22.07 -22.45 -33.93
CA LYS A 189 22.87 -21.24 -33.65
C LYS A 189 22.16 -20.30 -32.67
N LYS A 190 22.86 -19.88 -31.61
CA LYS A 190 22.35 -18.89 -30.64
C LYS A 190 22.77 -17.47 -30.99
N TYR A 191 21.80 -16.56 -31.06
CA TYR A 191 21.99 -15.11 -31.16
C TYR A 191 21.73 -14.49 -29.80
N TYR A 192 22.63 -13.65 -29.31
CA TYR A 192 22.54 -13.06 -27.98
C TYR A 192 22.35 -11.55 -28.03
N SER A 193 21.52 -11.00 -27.14
CA SER A 193 21.48 -9.56 -26.93
C SER A 193 22.77 -9.08 -26.27
N LYS A 194 22.95 -7.75 -26.20
CA LYS A 194 23.90 -7.17 -25.25
C LYS A 194 23.47 -7.54 -23.82
N TRP A 195 24.44 -7.64 -22.93
CA TRP A 195 24.19 -7.76 -21.48
C TRP A 195 23.44 -6.51 -20.97
N SER A 196 22.63 -6.69 -19.93
CA SER A 196 21.98 -5.63 -19.16
C SER A 196 23.01 -4.76 -18.41
N SER A 197 22.52 -3.72 -17.72
CA SER A 197 23.25 -3.12 -16.60
C SER A 197 23.63 -4.18 -15.57
N THR A 198 24.73 -3.92 -14.86
CA THR A 198 25.13 -4.76 -13.72
C THR A 198 24.26 -4.41 -12.53
N GLU A 199 23.49 -5.39 -12.05
CA GLU A 199 22.78 -5.30 -10.77
C GLU A 199 23.52 -6.11 -9.71
N HIS A 200 23.16 -5.96 -8.44
CA HIS A 200 23.76 -6.72 -7.35
C HIS A 200 22.76 -7.04 -6.24
N CYS A 201 23.05 -8.08 -5.47
CA CYS A 201 22.32 -8.43 -4.26
C CYS A 201 23.30 -8.98 -3.20
N LYS A 202 22.96 -8.89 -1.91
CA LYS A 202 23.77 -9.41 -0.81
C LYS A 202 23.00 -10.53 -0.11
N THR A 203 23.63 -11.70 0.04
CA THR A 203 23.02 -12.84 0.75
C THR A 203 22.96 -12.59 2.26
N SER A 204 21.95 -13.15 2.92
CA SER A 204 21.68 -12.90 4.35
C SER A 204 22.75 -13.49 5.29
N GLY A 205 22.90 -12.89 6.49
CA GLY A 205 23.85 -13.30 7.55
C GLY A 205 23.36 -14.47 8.42
N LYS A 206 24.21 -14.98 9.34
CA LYS A 206 23.99 -16.21 10.13
C LYS A 206 22.83 -16.11 11.15
N SER A 207 21.82 -16.96 11.03
CA SER A 207 21.20 -17.69 12.16
C SER A 207 21.79 -19.11 12.26
N LYS A 208 21.84 -19.67 13.48
CA LYS A 208 22.38 -21.01 13.78
C LYS A 208 21.37 -22.07 13.34
N GLU A 209 21.78 -23.00 12.47
CA GLU A 209 21.19 -24.33 12.47
C GLU A 209 22.08 -25.37 11.78
N ASN A 210 21.90 -26.60 12.24
CA ASN A 210 22.76 -27.76 12.12
C ASN A 210 22.87 -28.30 10.69
N THR A 211 24.11 -28.54 10.27
CA THR A 211 24.46 -29.31 9.08
C THR A 211 24.52 -30.80 9.42
N SER A 212 23.81 -31.65 8.67
CA SER A 212 24.37 -32.92 8.24
C SER A 212 24.02 -33.17 6.77
N ASN A 213 25.08 -33.36 5.96
CA ASN A 213 25.02 -33.73 4.56
C ASN A 213 25.54 -35.17 4.47
N THR A 214 24.69 -36.12 4.10
CA THR A 214 25.13 -37.40 3.50
C THR A 214 24.16 -37.81 2.39
N THR A 215 24.74 -38.32 1.30
CA THR A 215 24.09 -38.92 0.13
C THR A 215 23.16 -40.08 0.54
N PRO A 216 22.03 -40.36 -0.18
CA PRO A 216 20.94 -41.16 0.38
C PRO A 216 21.22 -42.67 0.36
N THR A 217 21.09 -43.29 1.53
CA THR A 217 20.60 -44.67 1.71
C THR A 217 19.06 -44.69 1.52
N PRO A 218 18.43 -45.84 1.21
CA PRO A 218 16.98 -45.92 1.05
C PRO A 218 16.28 -45.46 2.33
N LYS A 219 15.58 -44.32 2.27
CA LYS A 219 14.71 -43.85 3.35
C LYS A 219 13.26 -44.18 2.99
N PRO A 220 12.41 -44.47 3.98
CA PRO A 220 10.99 -44.74 3.75
C PRO A 220 10.30 -43.53 3.10
N VAL A 221 9.16 -43.82 2.46
CA VAL A 221 8.26 -42.80 1.88
C VAL A 221 7.94 -41.77 2.97
N PRO A 222 8.00 -40.46 2.66
CA PRO A 222 7.72 -39.41 3.64
C PRO A 222 6.34 -39.60 4.27
N LYS A 223 6.25 -39.54 5.60
CA LYS A 223 4.99 -39.51 6.35
C LYS A 223 4.50 -38.06 6.44
N LEU A 224 3.20 -37.83 6.29
CA LEU A 224 2.54 -36.53 6.43
C LEU A 224 1.88 -36.42 7.81
N THR A 225 2.21 -35.37 8.55
CA THR A 225 1.70 -35.09 9.90
C THR A 225 0.77 -33.87 9.86
N LEU A 226 -0.32 -33.96 9.10
CA LEU A 226 -1.48 -33.07 9.24
C LEU A 226 -2.56 -33.94 9.89
N GLU A 227 -2.54 -34.03 11.23
CA GLU A 227 -3.35 -34.95 12.06
C GLU A 227 -3.50 -36.38 11.49
N GLU A 228 -2.51 -37.23 11.79
CA GLU A 228 -2.49 -38.68 11.58
C GLU A 228 -3.08 -39.24 10.25
N GLY A 229 -2.36 -39.03 9.14
CA GLY A 229 -2.26 -40.02 8.05
C GLY A 229 -3.54 -40.39 7.29
N LYS A 230 -4.63 -39.64 7.42
CA LYS A 230 -5.86 -39.90 6.68
C LYS A 230 -5.70 -39.49 5.22
N ALA A 231 -6.14 -40.36 4.31
CA ALA A 231 -6.19 -40.07 2.87
C ALA A 231 -7.14 -38.90 2.53
N ASN A 232 -8.06 -38.58 3.44
CA ASN A 232 -9.01 -37.48 3.35
C ASN A 232 -8.97 -36.67 4.64
N ILE A 233 -8.73 -35.37 4.54
CA ILE A 233 -8.63 -34.44 5.68
C ILE A 233 -9.70 -33.37 5.50
N THR A 234 -10.49 -33.10 6.53
CA THR A 234 -11.45 -31.98 6.52
C THR A 234 -10.84 -30.79 7.24
N LEU A 235 -10.79 -29.64 6.57
CA LEU A 235 -10.24 -28.39 7.12
C LEU A 235 -11.31 -27.29 7.12
N GLU A 236 -11.18 -26.31 8.00
CA GLU A 236 -12.04 -25.12 8.01
C GLU A 236 -11.45 -24.04 7.08
N SER A 237 -12.27 -23.36 6.29
CA SER A 237 -11.89 -22.22 5.44
C SER A 237 -11.35 -21.04 6.27
N GLY A 238 -10.43 -20.25 5.70
CA GLY A 238 -9.89 -19.04 6.35
C GLY A 238 -8.93 -19.34 7.50
N ARG A 239 -8.39 -20.56 7.56
CA ARG A 239 -7.44 -21.00 8.59
C ARG A 239 -6.09 -21.35 7.95
N TYR A 240 -5.05 -21.22 8.75
CA TYR A 240 -3.72 -21.69 8.39
C TYR A 240 -3.47 -23.06 9.04
N TYR A 241 -2.82 -23.94 8.30
CA TYR A 241 -2.49 -25.30 8.70
C TYR A 241 -1.05 -25.59 8.33
N GLU A 242 -0.26 -26.07 9.28
CA GLU A 242 1.10 -26.53 9.00
C GLU A 242 1.07 -28.01 8.60
N ILE A 243 1.67 -28.32 7.46
CA ILE A 243 1.94 -29.70 7.06
C ILE A 243 3.40 -30.00 7.30
N GLU A 244 3.68 -30.95 8.17
CA GLU A 244 5.01 -31.50 8.37
C GLU A 244 5.20 -32.83 7.64
N THR A 245 6.42 -33.06 7.16
CA THR A 245 6.84 -34.34 6.60
C THR A 245 8.07 -34.91 7.29
N SER A 246 8.24 -36.23 7.25
CA SER A 246 9.39 -36.90 7.88
C SER A 246 10.72 -36.73 7.12
N ASN A 247 10.68 -36.21 5.89
CA ASN A 247 11.86 -35.89 5.05
C ASN A 247 11.79 -34.42 4.63
N GLY A 248 12.89 -33.83 4.19
CA GLY A 248 12.83 -32.47 3.65
C GLY A 248 11.92 -32.35 2.42
N ILE A 249 11.18 -31.25 2.28
CA ILE A 249 10.27 -30.96 1.18
C ILE A 249 11.06 -30.34 0.01
N LYS A 250 10.80 -30.81 -1.20
CA LYS A 250 11.39 -30.31 -2.45
C LYS A 250 10.40 -29.57 -3.32
N ASP A 251 9.17 -30.07 -3.41
CA ASP A 251 8.11 -29.52 -4.26
C ASP A 251 6.73 -29.82 -3.65
N ILE A 252 5.79 -28.91 -3.85
CA ILE A 252 4.40 -29.03 -3.40
C ILE A 252 3.51 -28.73 -4.61
N ASN A 253 2.59 -29.63 -4.92
CA ASN A 253 1.60 -29.46 -5.97
C ASN A 253 0.20 -29.51 -5.37
N ILE A 254 -0.60 -28.49 -5.68
CA ILE A 254 -1.96 -28.29 -5.20
C ILE A 254 -2.88 -28.31 -6.41
N SER A 255 -3.87 -29.20 -6.44
CA SER A 255 -4.73 -29.38 -7.60
C SER A 255 -5.69 -28.19 -7.83
N ASP A 256 -6.12 -27.54 -6.76
CA ASP A 256 -7.02 -26.39 -6.81
C ASP A 256 -6.58 -25.29 -5.82
N PRO A 257 -5.84 -24.27 -6.31
CA PRO A 257 -5.37 -23.17 -5.47
C PRO A 257 -6.49 -22.25 -4.97
N ALA A 258 -7.73 -22.38 -5.47
CA ALA A 258 -8.88 -21.64 -4.95
C ALA A 258 -9.43 -22.26 -3.65
N VAL A 259 -9.09 -23.52 -3.35
CA VAL A 259 -9.54 -24.25 -2.15
C VAL A 259 -8.45 -24.25 -1.08
N VAL A 260 -7.20 -24.53 -1.44
CA VAL A 260 -6.03 -24.48 -0.54
C VAL A 260 -4.86 -23.84 -1.28
N TYR A 261 -4.04 -23.02 -0.64
CA TYR A 261 -2.78 -22.58 -1.22
C TYR A 261 -1.62 -22.65 -0.24
N SER A 262 -0.40 -22.70 -0.80
CA SER A 262 0.86 -22.72 -0.07
C SER A 262 1.28 -21.29 0.27
N THR A 263 1.64 -21.02 1.51
CA THR A 263 2.12 -19.70 1.96
C THR A 263 3.65 -19.68 2.06
N ASP A 264 4.26 -18.49 2.09
CA ASP A 264 5.71 -18.35 2.22
C ASP A 264 6.13 -18.40 3.69
N GLU A 265 5.98 -19.55 4.38
CA GLU A 265 6.71 -19.80 5.65
C GLU A 265 6.52 -21.23 6.18
N ALA A 266 7.63 -21.83 6.64
CA ALA A 266 7.69 -22.72 7.79
C ALA A 266 9.15 -22.80 8.28
N GLU A 267 9.33 -22.89 9.60
CA GLU A 267 10.64 -23.02 10.24
C GLU A 267 11.16 -24.46 10.12
N GLY A 268 11.66 -24.83 8.95
CA GLY A 268 12.27 -26.14 8.77
C GLY A 268 12.21 -26.63 7.33
N GLY A 269 13.24 -27.35 6.90
CA GLY A 269 13.27 -27.91 5.55
C GLY A 269 12.22 -28.98 5.29
N ASN A 270 11.43 -29.39 6.28
CA ASN A 270 10.50 -30.53 6.25
C ASN A 270 9.03 -30.17 6.59
N SER A 271 8.71 -28.92 6.94
CA SER A 271 7.33 -28.45 7.11
C SER A 271 6.98 -27.30 6.17
N HIS A 272 5.69 -27.01 6.02
CA HIS A 272 5.19 -25.91 5.20
C HIS A 272 3.79 -25.45 5.63
N LEU A 273 3.54 -24.14 5.68
CA LEU A 273 2.24 -23.58 6.04
C LEU A 273 1.33 -23.43 4.80
N PHE A 274 0.09 -23.90 4.95
CA PHE A 274 -0.97 -23.81 3.95
C PHE A 274 -2.13 -22.99 4.51
N ALA A 275 -2.85 -22.30 3.64
CA ALA A 275 -4.08 -21.60 4.00
C ALA A 275 -5.26 -22.17 3.19
N THR A 276 -6.41 -22.29 3.85
CA THR A 276 -7.67 -22.72 3.25
C THR A 276 -8.50 -21.52 2.82
N LEU A 277 -9.20 -21.65 1.70
CA LEU A 277 -9.94 -20.56 1.06
C LEU A 277 -11.40 -20.97 0.84
N GLU A 278 -11.72 -21.53 -0.32
CA GLU A 278 -13.09 -21.91 -0.66
C GLU A 278 -13.46 -23.31 -0.16
N PRO A 279 -14.74 -23.55 0.20
CA PRO A 279 -15.25 -24.89 0.38
C PRO A 279 -15.05 -25.72 -0.89
N GLY A 280 -14.51 -26.92 -0.74
CA GLY A 280 -14.21 -27.74 -1.91
C GLY A 280 -13.24 -28.87 -1.61
N LYS A 281 -12.90 -29.63 -2.65
CA LYS A 281 -11.92 -30.73 -2.56
C LYS A 281 -10.67 -30.36 -3.34
N CYS A 282 -9.53 -30.48 -2.70
CA CYS A 282 -8.22 -30.24 -3.28
C CYS A 282 -7.28 -31.40 -2.97
N VAL A 283 -6.40 -31.75 -3.89
CA VAL A 283 -5.37 -32.75 -3.70
C VAL A 283 -4.03 -32.06 -3.52
N ILE A 284 -3.39 -32.29 -2.36
CA ILE A 284 -2.03 -31.82 -2.06
C ILE A 284 -1.07 -32.97 -2.30
N THR A 285 -0.06 -32.75 -3.14
CA THR A 285 1.02 -33.70 -3.41
C THR A 285 2.35 -33.09 -3.03
N ILE A 286 3.03 -33.67 -2.04
CA ILE A 286 4.34 -33.25 -1.58
C ILE A 286 5.38 -34.20 -2.15
N THR A 287 6.42 -33.63 -2.77
CA THR A 287 7.61 -34.34 -3.22
C THR A 287 8.75 -34.01 -2.27
N ASP A 288 9.41 -35.03 -1.71
CA ASP A 288 10.56 -34.83 -0.82
C ASP A 288 11.87 -34.56 -1.60
N ILE A 289 12.93 -34.22 -0.86
CA ILE A 289 14.29 -34.00 -1.39
C ILE A 289 14.88 -35.21 -2.12
N TYR A 290 14.34 -36.41 -1.91
CA TYR A 290 14.73 -37.65 -2.58
C TYR A 290 13.86 -37.95 -3.81
N GLY A 291 12.80 -37.18 -4.06
CA GLY A 291 11.88 -37.35 -5.19
C GLY A 291 10.69 -38.27 -4.93
N GLN A 292 10.51 -38.75 -3.69
CA GLN A 292 9.36 -39.54 -3.29
C GLN A 292 8.13 -38.65 -3.11
N LYS A 293 6.94 -39.17 -3.41
CA LYS A 293 5.69 -38.41 -3.35
C LYS A 293 4.74 -38.96 -2.31
N ILE A 294 4.08 -38.05 -1.59
CA ILE A 294 2.91 -38.34 -0.78
C ILE A 294 1.77 -37.42 -1.22
N THR A 295 0.55 -37.96 -1.25
CA THR A 295 -0.64 -37.24 -1.70
C THR A 295 -1.75 -37.37 -0.65
N SER A 296 -2.43 -36.27 -0.35
CA SER A 296 -3.63 -36.25 0.49
C SER A 296 -4.74 -35.44 -0.17
N THR A 297 -5.99 -35.90 -0.03
CA THR A 297 -7.17 -35.15 -0.46
C THR A 297 -7.68 -34.33 0.72
N VAL A 298 -7.68 -33.02 0.58
CA VAL A 298 -8.24 -32.08 1.54
C VAL A 298 -9.65 -31.70 1.10
N SER A 299 -10.60 -31.75 2.02
CA SER A 299 -11.95 -31.21 1.89
C SER A 299 -12.05 -29.98 2.79
N VAL A 300 -12.18 -28.79 2.23
CA VAL A 300 -12.39 -27.58 3.01
C VAL A 300 -13.90 -27.38 3.19
N THR A 301 -14.32 -27.14 4.43
CA THR A 301 -15.68 -26.70 4.78
C THR A 301 -15.62 -25.31 5.40
N GLN A 302 -16.69 -24.55 5.30
CA GLN A 302 -16.75 -23.21 5.90
C GLN A 302 -17.81 -23.17 6.98
N LYS A 303 -17.49 -22.60 8.15
CA LYS A 303 -18.48 -22.34 9.20
C LYS A 303 -18.92 -20.89 9.13
N LEU A 304 -20.21 -20.65 8.94
CA LEU A 304 -20.80 -19.31 8.85
C LEU A 304 -21.87 -19.13 9.92
N TYR A 305 -22.02 -17.90 10.41
CA TYR A 305 -23.11 -17.52 11.29
C TYR A 305 -24.27 -16.96 10.45
N ASN A 306 -25.50 -17.34 10.78
CA ASN A 306 -26.69 -16.74 10.23
C ASN A 306 -27.31 -15.80 11.27
N PRO A 307 -27.21 -14.48 11.10
CA PRO A 307 -27.80 -13.52 12.03
C PRO A 307 -29.33 -13.61 12.08
N HIS A 308 -30.00 -13.99 10.99
CA HIS A 308 -31.48 -14.04 10.97
C HIS A 308 -32.06 -15.14 11.85
N THR A 309 -31.27 -16.16 12.18
CA THR A 309 -31.68 -17.31 12.99
C THR A 309 -30.81 -17.50 14.23
N GLU A 310 -29.78 -16.66 14.40
CA GLU A 310 -28.75 -16.75 15.42
C GLU A 310 -28.05 -18.12 15.51
N THR A 311 -27.92 -18.82 14.38
CA THR A 311 -27.36 -20.18 14.33
C THR A 311 -26.14 -20.26 13.42
N SER A 312 -25.16 -21.08 13.81
CA SER A 312 -24.00 -21.38 12.97
C SER A 312 -24.25 -22.59 12.07
N TYR A 313 -23.83 -22.51 10.81
CA TYR A 313 -23.94 -23.57 9.80
C TYR A 313 -22.57 -24.00 9.30
N VAL A 314 -22.41 -25.28 9.02
CA VAL A 314 -21.24 -25.81 8.29
C VAL A 314 -21.61 -25.99 6.83
N VAL A 315 -21.05 -25.15 5.98
CA VAL A 315 -21.21 -25.15 4.54
C VAL A 315 -20.39 -26.28 3.93
N THR A 316 -21.05 -27.09 3.11
CA THR A 316 -20.44 -28.25 2.45
C THR A 316 -20.21 -28.03 0.94
N SER A 317 -20.86 -27.03 0.35
CA SER A 317 -20.75 -26.67 -1.07
C SER A 317 -21.24 -25.23 -1.34
N GLU A 318 -20.93 -24.70 -2.52
CA GLU A 318 -21.36 -23.37 -3.00
C GLU A 318 -22.18 -23.48 -4.29
N THR A 319 -23.23 -22.65 -4.42
CA THR A 319 -24.00 -22.45 -5.67
C THR A 319 -24.27 -20.97 -5.94
N VAL A 320 -24.54 -20.62 -7.19
CA VAL A 320 -24.77 -19.23 -7.61
C VAL A 320 -26.25 -18.97 -7.84
N ASP A 321 -26.77 -17.87 -7.27
CA ASP A 321 -28.12 -17.36 -7.49
C ASP A 321 -28.01 -15.91 -7.99
N SER A 322 -28.26 -15.70 -9.28
CA SER A 322 -28.13 -14.38 -9.92
C SER A 322 -29.19 -13.37 -9.47
N THR A 323 -30.18 -13.80 -8.68
CA THR A 323 -31.24 -12.91 -8.15
C THR A 323 -30.83 -12.20 -6.87
N LEU A 324 -29.75 -12.64 -6.21
CA LEU A 324 -29.25 -11.96 -5.02
C LEU A 324 -28.69 -10.55 -5.37
N PRO A 325 -28.90 -9.55 -4.50
CA PRO A 325 -28.44 -8.18 -4.74
C PRO A 325 -26.92 -8.07 -4.93
N VAL A 326 -26.47 -7.28 -5.90
CA VAL A 326 -25.04 -6.99 -6.07
C VAL A 326 -24.63 -5.88 -5.10
N PRO A 327 -23.72 -6.11 -4.14
CA PRO A 327 -23.28 -5.08 -3.21
C PRO A 327 -22.53 -3.95 -3.91
N ALA A 328 -22.80 -2.72 -3.48
CA ALA A 328 -22.08 -1.53 -3.91
C ALA A 328 -20.98 -1.18 -2.90
N ILE A 329 -19.73 -1.13 -3.36
CA ILE A 329 -18.60 -0.64 -2.55
C ILE A 329 -18.70 0.88 -2.49
N LYS A 330 -19.13 1.42 -1.34
CA LYS A 330 -19.33 2.87 -1.13
C LYS A 330 -18.00 3.58 -0.90
N SER A 331 -17.12 3.00 -0.08
CA SER A 331 -15.78 3.50 0.16
C SER A 331 -14.81 2.35 0.40
N ILE A 332 -13.51 2.66 0.29
CA ILE A 332 -12.44 1.73 0.61
C ILE A 332 -11.51 2.45 1.57
N ASP A 333 -11.47 1.95 2.80
CA ASP A 333 -10.57 2.45 3.83
C ASP A 333 -9.35 1.54 3.89
N TYR A 334 -8.19 2.10 4.21
CA TYR A 334 -6.96 1.31 4.26
C TYR A 334 -5.91 1.92 5.17
N GLY A 335 -5.04 1.05 5.66
CA GLY A 335 -3.94 1.42 6.54
C GLY A 335 -2.72 0.56 6.36
N ASP A 336 -1.85 0.56 7.35
CA ASP A 336 -0.66 -0.28 7.29
C ASP A 336 -1.06 -1.75 7.42
N GLY A 337 -0.92 -2.49 6.33
CA GLY A 337 -1.24 -3.91 6.26
C GLY A 337 -2.74 -4.28 6.27
N TRP A 338 -3.67 -3.34 6.07
CA TRP A 338 -5.10 -3.65 6.03
C TRP A 338 -5.89 -2.82 5.01
N VAL A 339 -7.01 -3.37 4.54
CA VAL A 339 -7.98 -2.75 3.63
C VAL A 339 -9.39 -3.15 4.05
N ASP A 340 -10.31 -2.19 4.13
CA ASP A 340 -11.73 -2.40 4.40
C ASP A 340 -12.58 -1.92 3.22
N LEU A 341 -13.46 -2.80 2.72
CA LEU A 341 -14.43 -2.48 1.68
C LEU A 341 -15.78 -2.20 2.33
N ASN A 342 -16.18 -0.94 2.43
CA ASN A 342 -17.45 -0.57 3.05
C ASN A 342 -18.59 -0.74 2.04
N CYS A 343 -19.52 -1.63 2.35
CA CYS A 343 -20.61 -2.08 1.51
C CYS A 343 -21.92 -2.05 2.33
N PRO A 344 -22.51 -0.88 2.59
CA PRO A 344 -23.63 -0.76 3.52
C PRO A 344 -24.82 -1.64 3.11
N GLY A 345 -25.34 -2.39 4.09
CA GLY A 345 -26.48 -3.29 3.95
C GLY A 345 -27.34 -3.26 5.21
N THR A 346 -28.63 -3.51 5.07
CA THR A 346 -29.58 -3.48 6.21
C THR A 346 -29.49 -4.74 7.09
N PHE A 347 -29.06 -5.88 6.54
CA PHE A 347 -29.00 -7.21 7.19
C PHE A 347 -30.22 -7.53 8.05
N SER A 348 -31.37 -7.01 7.62
CA SER A 348 -32.66 -7.21 8.26
C SER A 348 -33.17 -8.60 7.93
N GLN A 349 -34.05 -9.14 8.77
CA GLN A 349 -34.68 -10.44 8.49
C GLN A 349 -35.44 -10.49 7.16
N SER A 350 -35.80 -9.33 6.57
CA SER A 350 -36.39 -9.23 5.23
C SER A 350 -35.40 -9.29 4.06
N ASP A 351 -34.09 -9.19 4.31
CA ASP A 351 -33.07 -9.26 3.28
C ASP A 351 -32.88 -10.69 2.76
N PRO A 352 -32.72 -10.89 1.43
CA PRO A 352 -32.54 -12.22 0.85
C PRO A 352 -31.12 -12.78 1.03
N TYR A 353 -30.22 -12.00 1.64
CA TYR A 353 -28.83 -12.30 1.93
C TYR A 353 -28.56 -12.04 3.41
N ILE A 354 -27.55 -12.70 3.97
CA ILE A 354 -27.21 -12.60 5.40
C ILE A 354 -25.83 -12.00 5.63
N GLY A 355 -25.11 -11.66 4.56
CA GLY A 355 -23.76 -11.14 4.63
C GLY A 355 -23.15 -10.89 3.26
N TYR A 356 -21.94 -10.36 3.28
CA TYR A 356 -21.07 -10.22 2.12
C TYR A 356 -19.85 -11.13 2.24
N GLU A 357 -19.28 -11.44 1.09
CA GLU A 357 -17.92 -11.93 0.96
C GLU A 357 -17.17 -11.07 -0.05
N GLY A 358 -15.87 -10.93 0.12
CA GLY A 358 -15.04 -10.18 -0.80
C GLY A 358 -13.73 -10.87 -1.06
N TYR A 359 -13.17 -10.60 -2.23
CA TYR A 359 -11.85 -11.04 -2.64
C TYR A 359 -10.96 -9.83 -2.84
N LEU A 360 -9.69 -10.01 -2.48
CA LEU A 360 -8.60 -9.10 -2.79
C LEU A 360 -7.57 -9.82 -3.66
N SER A 361 -6.95 -9.11 -4.60
CA SER A 361 -5.97 -9.70 -5.50
C SER A 361 -4.85 -8.79 -5.94
N TYR A 362 -3.68 -9.34 -6.23
CA TYR A 362 -2.58 -8.61 -6.87
C TYR A 362 -2.83 -8.30 -8.35
N ASN A 363 -3.89 -8.87 -8.95
CA ASN A 363 -4.26 -8.58 -10.32
C ASN A 363 -5.78 -8.62 -10.55
N ASP A 364 -6.22 -7.87 -11.55
CA ASP A 364 -7.62 -7.75 -11.99
C ASP A 364 -8.23 -9.05 -12.53
N LYS A 365 -7.41 -10.07 -12.82
CA LYS A 365 -7.89 -11.39 -13.26
C LYS A 365 -8.11 -12.35 -12.11
N PHE A 366 -7.77 -11.96 -10.87
CA PHE A 366 -7.85 -12.80 -9.68
C PHE A 366 -7.14 -14.16 -9.88
N ALA A 367 -6.09 -14.17 -10.73
CA ALA A 367 -5.41 -15.40 -11.17
C ALA A 367 -4.31 -15.87 -10.20
N TYR A 368 -3.88 -15.00 -9.28
CA TYR A 368 -2.86 -15.23 -8.25
C TYR A 368 -3.01 -14.17 -7.16
N SER A 369 -3.38 -14.55 -5.93
CA SER A 369 -3.40 -13.64 -4.79
C SER A 369 -3.73 -14.28 -3.45
N VAL A 370 -3.30 -13.58 -2.40
CA VAL A 370 -3.93 -13.59 -1.07
C VAL A 370 -5.43 -13.36 -1.26
N GLN A 371 -6.20 -14.44 -1.25
CA GLN A 371 -7.64 -14.39 -1.08
C GLN A 371 -7.84 -14.43 0.43
N ASP A 372 -8.31 -13.35 1.03
CA ASP A 372 -8.87 -13.43 2.39
C ASP A 372 -10.37 -13.35 2.20
N MET A 373 -11.10 -14.37 2.63
CA MET A 373 -12.55 -14.36 2.60
C MET A 373 -13.01 -14.05 4.01
N ARG A 374 -13.41 -12.80 4.25
CA ARG A 374 -14.11 -12.44 5.49
C ARG A 374 -15.59 -12.27 5.23
N THR A 375 -16.35 -13.09 5.93
CA THR A 375 -17.77 -12.96 6.11
C THR A 375 -17.99 -12.00 7.28
N ILE A 376 -18.69 -10.89 7.06
CA ILE A 376 -19.14 -10.04 8.16
C ILE A 376 -20.63 -10.29 8.41
N GLY A 377 -20.92 -10.70 9.64
CA GLY A 377 -22.13 -10.37 10.37
C GLY A 377 -21.73 -9.45 11.52
N GLU A 378 -22.51 -8.39 11.71
CA GLU A 378 -22.61 -7.57 12.93
C GLU A 378 -21.32 -6.95 13.47
N ASP A 379 -20.85 -5.88 12.83
CA ASP A 379 -20.42 -4.68 13.57
C ASP A 379 -21.32 -3.54 13.07
N ASP A 380 -22.27 -3.13 13.93
CA ASP A 380 -23.05 -1.88 13.85
C ASP A 380 -23.86 -1.62 12.56
N GLY A 381 -24.18 -2.66 11.78
CA GLY A 381 -25.02 -2.54 10.57
C GLY A 381 -24.33 -1.86 9.38
N ILE A 382 -23.01 -1.69 9.42
CA ILE A 382 -22.26 -0.94 8.38
C ILE A 382 -21.85 -1.83 7.20
N GLY A 383 -21.81 -3.16 7.36
CA GLY A 383 -21.53 -4.11 6.28
C GLY A 383 -20.20 -3.83 5.59
N SER A 384 -19.08 -4.29 6.15
CA SER A 384 -17.77 -4.17 5.50
C SER A 384 -17.24 -5.54 5.06
N VAL A 385 -16.16 -5.55 4.29
CA VAL A 385 -15.30 -6.73 4.11
C VAL A 385 -13.86 -6.30 4.33
N SER A 386 -13.25 -6.84 5.39
CA SER A 386 -11.93 -6.45 5.85
C SER A 386 -10.85 -7.46 5.47
N PHE A 387 -9.68 -6.95 5.10
CA PHE A 387 -8.50 -7.70 4.71
C PHE A 387 -7.32 -7.23 5.54
N TYR A 388 -6.54 -8.16 6.10
CA TYR A 388 -5.41 -7.85 6.99
C TYR A 388 -4.14 -8.58 6.56
N TYR A 389 -3.02 -8.22 7.18
CA TYR A 389 -1.69 -8.79 6.90
C TYR A 389 -1.24 -8.60 5.45
N LEU A 390 -1.56 -7.44 4.87
CA LEU A 390 -1.25 -7.10 3.49
C LEU A 390 0.16 -6.50 3.35
N ASP A 391 0.79 -6.74 2.20
CA ASP A 391 2.04 -6.08 1.82
C ASP A 391 1.81 -4.60 1.47
N SER A 392 2.41 -3.71 2.24
CA SER A 392 2.49 -2.28 1.92
C SER A 392 3.32 -2.01 0.64
N GLY A 393 3.05 -0.91 -0.05
CA GLY A 393 3.71 -0.55 -1.31
C GLY A 393 3.25 -1.34 -2.54
N ARG A 394 2.01 -1.82 -2.54
CA ARG A 394 1.46 -2.70 -3.59
C ARG A 394 0.05 -2.31 -4.00
N SER A 395 -0.27 -2.58 -5.27
CA SER A 395 -1.62 -2.44 -5.78
C SER A 395 -2.41 -3.74 -5.60
N TYR A 396 -3.62 -3.60 -5.12
CA TYR A 396 -4.61 -4.65 -4.96
C TYR A 396 -5.86 -4.37 -5.80
N TYR A 397 -6.62 -5.42 -6.07
CA TYR A 397 -7.86 -5.43 -6.83
C TYR A 397 -8.90 -6.17 -6.01
N ALA A 398 -10.00 -5.49 -5.67
CA ALA A 398 -11.00 -5.98 -4.76
C ALA A 398 -12.36 -6.09 -5.45
N LYS A 399 -13.18 -7.06 -5.03
CA LYS A 399 -14.58 -7.22 -5.43
C LYS A 399 -15.35 -7.89 -4.30
N VAL A 400 -16.66 -7.65 -4.24
CA VAL A 400 -17.56 -8.19 -3.20
C VAL A 400 -18.81 -8.81 -3.82
N ARG A 401 -19.45 -9.75 -3.15
CA ARG A 401 -20.77 -10.30 -3.50
C ARG A 401 -21.56 -10.63 -2.23
N SER A 402 -22.89 -10.61 -2.33
CA SER A 402 -23.78 -11.06 -1.25
C SER A 402 -23.83 -12.58 -1.18
N TYR A 403 -24.10 -13.14 -0.01
CA TYR A 403 -24.40 -14.56 0.13
C TYR A 403 -25.51 -14.83 1.15
N THR A 404 -26.11 -16.02 1.06
CA THR A 404 -27.05 -16.59 2.03
C THR A 404 -26.76 -18.08 2.24
N ILE A 405 -27.46 -18.72 3.18
CA ILE A 405 -27.32 -20.14 3.48
C ILE A 405 -28.68 -20.82 3.32
N ARG A 406 -28.73 -21.87 2.48
CA ARG A 406 -29.92 -22.71 2.29
C ARG A 406 -29.51 -24.17 2.47
N ASN A 407 -30.02 -24.85 3.49
CA ASN A 407 -29.77 -26.29 3.74
C ASN A 407 -28.27 -26.67 3.74
N ASN A 408 -27.41 -25.96 4.47
CA ASN A 408 -25.95 -26.16 4.52
C ASN A 408 -25.20 -25.93 3.18
N VAL A 409 -25.84 -25.27 2.21
CA VAL A 409 -25.23 -24.79 0.96
C VAL A 409 -25.13 -23.27 1.00
N LYS A 410 -23.95 -22.73 0.71
CA LYS A 410 -23.74 -21.29 0.57
C LYS A 410 -24.20 -20.87 -0.82
N VAL A 411 -25.17 -19.96 -0.86
CA VAL A 411 -25.74 -19.43 -2.10
C VAL A 411 -25.23 -18.01 -2.30
N VAL A 412 -24.51 -17.78 -3.38
CA VAL A 412 -23.78 -16.52 -3.63
C VAL A 412 -24.36 -15.76 -4.81
N GLY A 413 -24.36 -14.43 -4.70
CA GLY A 413 -24.82 -13.52 -5.74
C GLY A 413 -23.76 -13.22 -6.80
N PRO A 414 -24.07 -12.35 -7.78
CA PRO A 414 -23.10 -11.84 -8.73
C PRO A 414 -22.03 -10.97 -8.05
N TRP A 415 -20.83 -10.95 -8.62
CA TRP A 415 -19.73 -10.07 -8.19
C TRP A 415 -20.01 -8.59 -8.53
N SER A 416 -19.59 -7.70 -7.63
CA SER A 416 -19.50 -6.26 -7.89
C SER A 416 -18.42 -5.90 -8.91
N GLU A 417 -18.36 -4.62 -9.28
CA GLU A 417 -17.25 -4.09 -10.07
C GLU A 417 -15.90 -4.26 -9.34
N ILE A 418 -14.84 -4.50 -10.12
CA ILE A 418 -13.49 -4.61 -9.56
C ILE A 418 -12.98 -3.21 -9.23
N ARG A 419 -12.61 -2.98 -7.97
CA ARG A 419 -11.99 -1.75 -7.49
C ARG A 419 -10.50 -1.94 -7.31
N LYS A 420 -9.68 -0.96 -7.70
CA LYS A 420 -8.24 -0.97 -7.45
C LYS A 420 -7.95 -0.19 -6.17
N VAL A 421 -7.06 -0.73 -5.33
CA VAL A 421 -6.58 -0.12 -4.09
C VAL A 421 -5.06 -0.04 -4.16
N ASP A 422 -4.47 1.12 -3.94
CA ASP A 422 -3.01 1.30 -3.90
C ASP A 422 -2.57 1.44 -2.45
N LEU A 423 -2.09 0.35 -1.84
CA LEU A 423 -1.66 0.35 -0.45
C LEU A 423 -0.26 1.00 -0.36
N PRO A 424 -0.11 2.17 0.27
CA PRO A 424 1.14 2.90 0.26
C PRO A 424 2.19 2.26 1.18
N ILE A 425 3.42 2.79 1.16
CA ILE A 425 4.48 2.39 2.08
C ILE A 425 4.46 3.33 3.30
N TYR A 426 4.30 2.78 4.50
CA TYR A 426 4.12 3.55 5.73
C TYR A 426 5.40 3.75 6.55
N ASP A 427 6.33 2.81 6.47
CA ASP A 427 7.53 2.74 7.31
C ASP A 427 8.74 3.48 6.72
N THR A 428 8.72 3.74 5.43
CA THR A 428 9.85 4.26 4.68
C THR A 428 9.60 5.69 4.25
N LYS A 429 10.53 6.61 4.56
CA LYS A 429 10.47 8.00 4.09
C LYS A 429 10.69 8.04 2.58
N GLY A 430 9.71 8.58 1.87
CA GLY A 430 9.69 8.69 0.42
C GLY A 430 10.47 9.89 -0.12
N THR A 431 10.41 10.06 -1.45
CA THR A 431 11.03 11.19 -2.17
C THR A 431 10.00 12.13 -2.81
N THR A 432 8.72 11.76 -2.75
CA THR A 432 7.63 12.56 -3.31
C THR A 432 7.35 13.76 -2.41
N PRO A 433 7.32 15.01 -2.91
CA PRO A 433 7.00 16.16 -2.08
C PRO A 433 5.55 16.11 -1.60
N ALA A 434 5.28 16.74 -0.45
CA ALA A 434 3.92 16.92 0.05
C ALA A 434 3.09 17.73 -0.95
N LYS A 435 1.83 17.34 -1.10
CA LYS A 435 0.90 17.88 -2.09
C LYS A 435 -0.13 18.82 -1.47
N TYR A 436 -0.51 18.59 -0.22
CA TYR A 436 -1.63 19.25 0.44
C TYR A 436 -1.17 20.15 1.57
N THR A 437 -2.09 20.99 2.00
CA THR A 437 -1.92 21.95 3.09
C THR A 437 -2.56 21.44 4.36
N TYR A 438 -1.94 21.75 5.50
CA TYR A 438 -2.42 21.33 6.82
C TYR A 438 -2.32 22.47 7.83
N GLU A 439 -3.43 22.74 8.50
CA GLU A 439 -3.52 23.66 9.64
C GLU A 439 -4.35 22.99 10.74
N ILE A 440 -4.04 23.31 11.99
CA ILE A 440 -4.71 22.70 13.14
C ILE A 440 -5.22 23.80 14.08
N TYR A 441 -6.46 23.64 14.52
CA TYR A 441 -7.18 24.65 15.28
C TYR A 441 -7.86 24.03 16.51
N GLY A 442 -7.73 24.68 17.66
CA GLY A 442 -8.57 24.43 18.83
C GLY A 442 -9.91 25.13 18.65
N LEU A 443 -11.00 24.40 18.91
CA LEU A 443 -12.37 24.86 18.66
C LEU A 443 -12.94 25.76 19.75
N ASP A 444 -12.35 25.77 20.94
CA ASP A 444 -12.90 26.50 22.08
C ASP A 444 -12.75 28.01 21.92
N LYS A 445 -13.81 28.75 22.22
CA LYS A 445 -13.87 30.22 22.07
C LYS A 445 -12.87 30.95 22.97
N GLN A 446 -12.50 30.32 24.08
CA GLN A 446 -11.55 30.90 25.05
C GLN A 446 -10.10 30.77 24.59
N LYS A 447 -9.83 30.00 23.52
CA LYS A 447 -8.48 29.73 23.00
C LYS A 447 -7.56 29.13 24.07
N ALA A 448 -8.15 28.33 24.96
CA ALA A 448 -7.49 27.68 26.07
C ALA A 448 -6.30 26.84 25.60
N ASP A 449 -5.30 26.71 26.47
CA ASP A 449 -4.24 25.72 26.30
C ASP A 449 -4.81 24.29 26.29
N ILE A 450 -3.97 23.35 25.91
CA ILE A 450 -4.27 21.92 26.02
C ILE A 450 -3.80 21.49 27.41
N TYR A 451 -4.64 20.79 28.15
CA TYR A 451 -4.31 20.29 29.48
C TYR A 451 -4.26 18.76 29.47
N THR A 452 -3.44 18.19 30.36
CA THR A 452 -3.49 16.76 30.61
C THR A 452 -4.88 16.33 31.08
N GLN A 453 -5.21 15.05 30.91
CA GLN A 453 -6.47 14.45 31.35
C GLN A 453 -7.75 15.05 30.72
N CYS A 454 -7.63 15.98 29.79
CA CYS A 454 -8.74 16.61 29.08
C CYS A 454 -8.76 16.16 27.62
N ILE A 455 -9.92 15.69 27.14
CA ILE A 455 -10.13 15.46 25.71
C ILE A 455 -10.24 16.83 25.03
N LYS A 456 -9.46 17.06 23.98
CA LYS A 456 -9.49 18.30 23.18
C LYS A 456 -9.87 17.99 21.73
N PRO A 457 -10.95 18.58 21.20
CA PRO A 457 -11.26 18.50 19.79
C PRO A 457 -10.39 19.47 18.99
N LEU A 458 -9.81 18.97 17.90
CA LEU A 458 -8.95 19.71 16.99
C LEU A 458 -9.53 19.68 15.59
N PHE A 459 -9.70 20.85 14.99
CA PHE A 459 -10.04 20.99 13.58
C PHE A 459 -8.77 21.02 12.73
N ILE A 460 -8.65 20.02 11.87
CA ILE A 460 -7.59 19.87 10.87
C ILE A 460 -8.12 20.42 9.56
N LYS A 461 -7.73 21.65 9.24
CA LYS A 461 -8.06 22.28 7.96
C LYS A 461 -7.08 21.82 6.89
N THR A 462 -7.61 21.20 5.83
CA THR A 462 -6.82 20.66 4.72
C THR A 462 -7.62 20.61 3.42
N ASP A 463 -6.92 20.73 2.30
CA ASP A 463 -7.46 20.49 0.95
C ASP A 463 -7.35 19.01 0.53
N ASN A 464 -6.75 18.14 1.35
CA ASN A 464 -6.74 16.71 1.12
C ASN A 464 -8.11 16.09 1.42
N GLN A 465 -8.75 15.48 0.42
CA GLN A 465 -10.07 14.86 0.54
C GLN A 465 -10.00 13.35 0.85
N ASP A 466 -8.83 12.73 0.73
CA ASP A 466 -8.63 11.30 0.94
C ASP A 466 -8.01 11.03 2.32
N LEU A 467 -8.84 10.59 3.26
CA LEU A 467 -8.44 10.33 4.63
C LEU A 467 -7.39 9.20 4.74
N ASN A 468 -7.38 8.27 3.79
CA ASN A 468 -6.43 7.16 3.79
C ASN A 468 -5.02 7.58 3.33
N SER A 469 -4.92 8.75 2.68
CA SER A 469 -3.67 9.23 2.11
C SER A 469 -2.78 10.00 3.10
N PHE A 470 -3.26 10.27 4.32
CA PHE A 470 -2.45 10.96 5.33
C PHE A 470 -2.74 10.47 6.75
N ARG A 471 -1.78 10.68 7.65
CA ARG A 471 -1.95 10.47 9.10
C ARG A 471 -1.25 11.58 9.86
N LEU A 472 -1.70 11.80 11.09
CA LEU A 472 -0.94 12.55 12.06
C LEU A 472 -0.03 11.55 12.78
N ILE A 473 1.19 11.93 13.16
CA ILE A 473 2.18 11.14 13.93
C ILE A 473 2.72 12.03 15.05
N CYS A 474 2.66 11.56 16.31
CA CYS A 474 3.16 12.24 17.49
C CYS A 474 4.35 11.48 18.04
N ASP A 475 5.53 12.12 18.08
CA ASP A 475 6.78 11.54 18.60
C ASP A 475 7.14 10.15 18.04
N GLY A 476 6.72 9.87 16.81
CA GLY A 476 6.97 8.60 16.12
C GLY A 476 5.85 7.56 16.24
N GLU A 477 4.87 7.79 17.10
CA GLU A 477 3.66 6.96 17.22
C GLU A 477 2.44 7.66 16.61
N SER A 478 1.38 6.92 16.30
CA SER A 478 0.12 7.57 15.91
C SER A 478 -0.40 8.40 17.10
N PRO A 479 -0.71 9.71 16.97
CA PRO A 479 -1.25 10.57 18.03
C PRO A 479 -2.67 10.18 18.42
N LEU A 480 -3.20 9.10 17.82
CA LEU A 480 -4.51 8.57 18.12
C LEU A 480 -4.48 8.05 19.55
N ILE A 481 -4.67 8.97 20.48
CA ILE A 481 -4.90 8.64 21.87
C ILE A 481 -6.37 8.27 21.89
N ASN A 482 -6.59 6.95 21.83
CA ASN A 482 -7.87 6.25 21.84
C ASN A 482 -8.85 6.90 22.82
N VAL A 483 -9.62 7.88 22.36
CA VAL A 483 -10.91 8.16 22.99
C VAL A 483 -11.85 7.08 22.46
N TYR A 484 -11.76 5.92 23.08
CA TYR A 484 -12.74 4.84 22.91
C TYR A 484 -14.03 5.34 23.55
N SER A 485 -14.81 6.14 22.83
CA SER A 485 -16.15 6.50 23.24
C SER A 485 -17.05 5.30 22.93
N GLY A 486 -17.23 4.42 23.92
CA GLY A 486 -17.98 3.17 23.81
C GLY A 486 -19.35 3.32 23.13
N GLY A 487 -19.36 3.22 21.80
CA GLY A 487 -20.53 3.30 20.94
C GLY A 487 -21.02 4.70 20.55
N THR A 488 -20.34 5.81 20.87
CA THR A 488 -20.77 7.15 20.42
C THR A 488 -19.62 7.91 19.75
N THR A 489 -19.66 8.03 18.42
CA THR A 489 -18.60 8.67 17.63
C THR A 489 -18.61 10.21 17.66
N HIS A 490 -19.61 10.81 18.31
CA HIS A 490 -19.78 12.26 18.46
C HIS A 490 -19.75 12.65 19.94
N ILE A 491 -18.64 13.22 20.40
CA ILE A 491 -18.42 13.63 21.81
C ILE A 491 -19.06 14.99 22.11
N TYR A 492 -19.16 15.86 21.10
CA TYR A 492 -19.67 17.22 21.23
C TYR A 492 -20.84 17.46 20.28
N ASP A 493 -21.86 18.14 20.80
CA ASP A 493 -23.16 18.37 20.18
C ASP A 493 -23.15 19.49 19.14
N ASP A 494 -22.13 20.37 19.16
CA ASP A 494 -22.04 21.58 18.33
C ASP A 494 -21.10 21.47 17.12
N ILE A 495 -20.64 20.26 16.76
CA ILE A 495 -19.75 20.04 15.61
C ILE A 495 -20.55 19.59 14.37
N PRO A 496 -20.48 20.31 13.23
CA PRO A 496 -21.27 19.99 12.04
C PRO A 496 -20.57 18.96 11.14
N TYR A 497 -20.72 17.68 11.45
CA TYR A 497 -20.18 16.57 10.66
C TYR A 497 -20.82 16.46 9.27
N GLU A 498 -20.03 16.10 8.25
CA GLU A 498 -20.51 15.82 6.90
C GLU A 498 -20.84 14.33 6.75
N ASN A 499 -22.10 14.00 6.38
CA ASN A 499 -22.55 12.67 5.94
C ASN A 499 -22.33 11.49 6.91
N GLY A 500 -23.06 11.43 8.04
CA GLY A 500 -23.30 10.20 8.83
C GLY A 500 -22.16 9.19 8.79
N ASP A 501 -20.98 9.66 9.20
CA ASP A 501 -19.65 9.10 8.87
C ASP A 501 -19.50 7.61 9.20
N SER A 502 -18.58 6.92 8.52
CA SER A 502 -18.21 5.56 8.92
C SER A 502 -17.64 5.59 10.35
N GLU A 503 -18.16 4.69 11.18
CA GLU A 503 -17.79 4.57 12.59
C GLU A 503 -16.32 4.14 12.76
N THR A 504 -15.68 3.69 11.68
CA THR A 504 -14.37 3.04 11.66
C THR A 504 -13.17 3.97 11.55
N THR A 505 -13.35 5.25 11.19
CA THR A 505 -12.23 6.18 11.01
C THR A 505 -12.03 7.12 12.20
N SER A 506 -10.77 7.37 12.54
CA SER A 506 -10.34 8.18 13.70
C SER A 506 -10.47 9.70 13.50
N LEU A 507 -10.66 10.15 12.27
CA LEU A 507 -10.86 11.54 11.91
C LEU A 507 -12.22 11.70 11.24
N LYS A 508 -13.05 12.61 11.75
CA LYS A 508 -14.42 12.81 11.27
C LYS A 508 -14.48 13.93 10.24
N LYS A 509 -15.16 13.71 9.14
CA LYS A 509 -15.22 14.66 8.04
C LYS A 509 -16.12 15.83 8.41
N VAL A 510 -15.63 17.04 8.13
CA VAL A 510 -16.37 18.28 8.30
C VAL A 510 -16.09 19.20 7.11
N LYS A 511 -16.89 20.24 6.96
CA LYS A 511 -16.68 21.23 5.92
C LYS A 511 -15.28 21.84 6.03
N GLY A 512 -14.46 21.65 5.00
CA GLY A 512 -13.11 22.21 4.89
C GLY A 512 -11.99 21.41 5.57
N GLY A 513 -12.26 20.20 6.06
CA GLY A 513 -11.24 19.34 6.64
C GLY A 513 -11.79 18.22 7.51
N TYR A 514 -11.16 18.00 8.66
CA TYR A 514 -11.48 16.90 9.57
C TYR A 514 -11.44 17.32 11.04
N ILE A 515 -12.14 16.59 11.90
CA ILE A 515 -12.09 16.71 13.36
C ILE A 515 -11.35 15.49 13.91
N GLY A 516 -10.36 15.74 14.75
CA GLY A 516 -9.69 14.71 15.54
C GLY A 516 -9.75 15.06 17.02
N TYR A 517 -9.64 14.05 17.87
CA TYR A 517 -9.60 14.21 19.33
C TYR A 517 -8.22 13.85 19.85
N VAL A 518 -7.70 14.64 20.78
CA VAL A 518 -6.45 14.35 21.48
C VAL A 518 -6.69 14.32 22.98
N TYR A 519 -5.94 13.48 23.69
CA TYR A 519 -5.97 13.35 25.14
C TYR A 519 -4.54 13.10 25.60
N PHE A 520 -4.01 13.86 26.55
CA PHE A 520 -2.61 13.67 26.98
C PHE A 520 -2.54 13.28 28.44
N GLU A 521 -1.81 12.21 28.75
CA GLU A 521 -1.56 11.79 30.14
C GLU A 521 -0.48 12.65 30.82
N LYS A 522 0.45 13.21 30.04
CA LYS A 522 1.62 13.94 30.55
C LYS A 522 1.73 15.32 29.93
N ALA A 523 2.21 16.27 30.73
CA ALA A 523 2.51 17.61 30.27
C ALA A 523 3.81 17.62 29.47
N GLY A 524 3.95 18.58 28.55
CA GLY A 524 5.13 18.72 27.72
C GLY A 524 4.81 19.29 26.33
N THR A 525 5.84 19.31 25.48
CA THR A 525 5.70 19.71 24.08
C THR A 525 5.71 18.48 23.19
N TYR A 526 4.64 18.29 22.43
CA TYR A 526 4.45 17.17 21.52
C TYR A 526 4.54 17.63 20.07
N ASN A 527 5.33 16.93 19.25
CA ASN A 527 5.46 17.27 17.83
C ASN A 527 4.51 16.41 16.98
N ILE A 528 3.49 17.05 16.41
CA ILE A 528 2.53 16.42 15.51
C ILE A 528 2.99 16.59 14.07
N GLU A 529 3.40 15.50 13.44
CA GLU A 529 3.72 15.41 12.02
C GLU A 529 2.49 15.04 11.20
N PHE A 530 2.13 15.85 10.21
CA PHE A 530 1.23 15.48 9.13
C PHE A 530 2.04 14.72 8.08
N ARG A 531 1.80 13.41 7.95
CA ARG A 531 2.46 12.57 6.96
C ARG A 531 1.51 12.21 5.83
N GLU A 532 1.89 12.53 4.61
CA GLU A 532 1.24 12.05 3.40
C GLU A 532 1.89 10.73 2.95
N TYR A 533 1.08 9.76 2.54
CA TYR A 533 1.53 8.42 2.17
C TYR A 533 1.38 8.17 0.67
N SER A 534 2.35 7.44 0.11
CA SER A 534 2.35 7.08 -1.30
C SER A 534 3.00 5.72 -1.52
N MET A 535 2.90 5.22 -2.75
CA MET A 535 3.61 4.02 -3.21
C MET A 535 5.15 4.14 -3.13
N SER A 536 5.69 5.35 -2.91
CA SER A 536 7.12 5.62 -2.79
C SER A 536 7.62 5.78 -1.36
N GLY A 537 6.72 5.67 -0.37
CA GLY A 537 6.99 6.03 1.02
C GLY A 537 6.14 7.22 1.48
N TYR A 538 6.37 7.64 2.72
CA TYR A 538 5.71 8.78 3.34
C TYR A 538 6.53 10.06 3.23
N THR A 539 5.85 11.21 3.27
CA THR A 539 6.48 12.53 3.36
C THR A 539 5.84 13.35 4.47
N VAL A 540 6.67 13.97 5.30
CA VAL A 540 6.21 14.92 6.32
C VAL A 540 5.82 16.21 5.63
N ALA A 541 4.53 16.49 5.53
CA ALA A 541 3.97 17.70 4.94
C ALA A 541 4.09 18.90 5.87
N LYS A 542 3.91 18.69 7.18
CA LYS A 542 4.03 19.71 8.21
C LYS A 542 4.33 19.09 9.56
N THR A 543 5.02 19.83 10.43
CA THR A 543 5.16 19.50 11.85
C THR A 543 4.60 20.67 12.66
N VAL A 544 3.78 20.38 13.66
CA VAL A 544 3.17 21.36 14.57
C VAL A 544 3.49 20.96 16.01
N ALA A 545 4.02 21.89 16.78
CA ALA A 545 4.24 21.68 18.21
C ALA A 545 2.96 22.01 18.99
N LEU A 546 2.51 21.07 19.82
CA LEU A 546 1.44 21.26 20.79
C LEU A 546 2.04 21.34 22.19
N ASN A 547 1.78 22.43 22.90
CA ASN A 547 2.17 22.58 24.30
C ASN A 547 1.00 22.12 25.18
N VAL A 548 1.27 21.10 26.00
CA VAL A 548 0.32 20.49 26.92
C VAL A 548 0.71 20.88 28.34
N MET A 549 -0.21 21.53 29.03
CA MET A 549 -0.10 21.98 30.41
C MET A 549 -0.53 20.87 31.37
N ASP A 550 0.07 20.82 32.55
CA ASP A 550 -0.35 19.91 33.60
C ASP A 550 -1.66 20.40 34.24
N TYR A 551 -2.71 19.58 34.19
CA TYR A 551 -4.04 19.91 34.72
C TYR A 551 -3.98 20.20 36.22
N ASP A 552 -3.44 19.27 37.02
CA ASP A 552 -3.43 19.35 38.48
C ASP A 552 -2.62 20.57 38.96
N GLN A 553 -1.48 20.85 38.31
CA GLN A 553 -0.67 22.02 38.62
C GLN A 553 -1.39 23.33 38.28
N ALA A 554 -2.06 23.40 37.12
CA ALA A 554 -2.79 24.58 36.70
C ALA A 554 -4.02 24.84 37.57
N GLU A 555 -4.76 23.79 37.89
CA GLU A 555 -5.90 23.83 38.82
C GLU A 555 -5.46 24.31 40.21
N LYS A 556 -4.40 23.71 40.77
CA LYS A 556 -3.84 24.12 42.05
C LYS A 556 -3.36 25.57 42.06
N ALA A 557 -2.73 26.03 40.97
CA ALA A 557 -2.28 27.42 40.85
C ALA A 557 -3.48 28.38 40.85
N TRP A 558 -4.54 28.05 40.09
CA TRP A 558 -5.78 28.81 40.06
C TRP A 558 -6.48 28.85 41.43
N MET A 559 -6.58 27.71 42.12
CA MET A 559 -7.15 27.63 43.47
C MET A 559 -6.33 28.46 44.47
N THR A 560 -5.00 28.40 44.39
CA THR A 560 -4.10 29.16 45.26
C THR A 560 -4.25 30.66 45.05
N ASP A 561 -4.42 31.12 43.81
CA ASP A 561 -4.68 32.54 43.49
C ASP A 561 -5.97 33.02 44.16
N ILE A 562 -7.04 32.22 44.10
CA ILE A 562 -8.31 32.53 44.77
C ILE A 562 -8.13 32.60 46.27
N ILE A 563 -7.50 31.59 46.90
CA ILE A 563 -7.26 31.58 48.36
C ILE A 563 -6.49 32.84 48.77
N ASN A 564 -5.41 33.18 48.06
CA ASN A 564 -4.62 34.37 48.36
C ASN A 564 -5.39 35.68 48.17
N LYS A 565 -6.35 35.70 47.24
CA LYS A 565 -7.17 36.87 46.94
C LYS A 565 -8.25 37.12 48.00
N VAL A 566 -8.82 36.07 48.58
CA VAL A 566 -10.02 36.16 49.42
C VAL A 566 -9.77 35.88 50.89
N THR A 567 -8.56 35.46 51.25
CA THR A 567 -8.21 35.10 52.62
C THR A 567 -7.05 35.91 53.19
N THR A 568 -6.92 35.89 54.51
CA THR A 568 -5.79 36.48 55.25
C THR A 568 -5.16 35.44 56.18
N PHE A 569 -3.96 35.71 56.68
CA PHE A 569 -3.22 34.77 57.53
C PHE A 569 -3.98 34.44 58.84
N ASP A 570 -4.69 35.42 59.40
CA ASP A 570 -5.36 35.31 60.71
C ASP A 570 -6.68 34.53 60.67
N MET A 571 -7.20 34.22 59.47
CA MET A 571 -8.43 33.44 59.30
C MET A 571 -8.20 31.97 59.67
N THR A 572 -9.15 31.41 60.42
CA THR A 572 -9.29 29.98 60.67
C THR A 572 -9.56 29.20 59.37
N PRO A 573 -9.32 27.88 59.33
CA PRO A 573 -9.62 27.08 58.14
C PRO A 573 -11.07 27.20 57.66
N PHE A 574 -12.05 27.22 58.57
CA PHE A 574 -13.46 27.42 58.22
C PHE A 574 -13.72 28.82 57.65
N GLU A 575 -13.18 29.89 58.23
CA GLU A 575 -13.32 31.25 57.68
C GLU A 575 -12.72 31.38 56.27
N LYS A 576 -11.60 30.68 56.02
CA LYS A 576 -10.99 30.61 54.68
C LYS A 576 -11.90 29.89 53.69
N MET A 577 -12.52 28.77 54.08
CA MET A 577 -13.47 28.06 53.20
C MET A 577 -14.75 28.85 52.99
N ASP A 578 -15.26 29.58 53.99
CA ASP A 578 -16.42 30.45 53.85
C ASP A 578 -16.11 31.55 52.81
N ALA A 579 -14.95 32.22 52.90
CA ALA A 579 -14.53 33.23 51.94
C ALA A 579 -14.32 32.68 50.51
N VAL A 580 -13.76 31.47 50.38
CA VAL A 580 -13.65 30.78 49.08
C VAL A 580 -15.03 30.44 48.53
N SER A 581 -15.93 29.92 49.36
CA SER A 581 -17.31 29.59 48.96
C SER A 581 -18.07 30.82 48.47
N ASP A 582 -17.96 31.94 49.18
CA ASP A 582 -18.56 33.22 48.77
C ASP A 582 -18.01 33.68 47.42
N TYR A 583 -16.71 33.55 47.21
CA TYR A 583 -16.10 33.88 45.92
C TYR A 583 -16.64 33.01 44.79
N LEU A 584 -16.70 31.69 44.98
CA LEU A 584 -17.14 30.74 43.96
C LEU A 584 -18.64 30.89 43.63
N THR A 585 -19.46 31.35 44.58
CA THR A 585 -20.91 31.51 44.41
C THR A 585 -21.33 32.89 43.90
N GLU A 586 -20.39 33.79 43.61
CA GLU A 586 -20.70 35.10 43.03
C GLU A 586 -21.54 34.96 41.74
N PRO A 587 -22.70 35.64 41.64
CA PRO A 587 -23.61 35.47 40.51
C PRO A 587 -22.93 35.67 39.15
N GLY A 588 -23.10 34.68 38.26
CA GLY A 588 -22.58 34.73 36.90
C GLY A 588 -21.12 34.27 36.75
N ARG A 589 -20.43 33.94 37.85
CA ARG A 589 -19.05 33.43 37.80
C ARG A 589 -18.96 32.06 37.13
N PHE A 590 -19.75 31.10 37.61
CA PHE A 590 -19.83 29.76 37.03
C PHE A 590 -21.17 29.51 36.37
N LYS A 591 -21.16 28.65 35.35
CA LYS A 591 -22.34 28.27 34.56
C LYS A 591 -22.58 26.77 34.67
N TYR A 592 -23.85 26.40 34.79
CA TYR A 592 -24.36 25.05 34.69
C TYR A 592 -25.45 25.01 33.62
N VAL A 593 -25.13 24.47 32.44
CA VAL A 593 -25.95 24.63 31.22
C VAL A 593 -26.50 23.28 30.77
N THR A 594 -27.81 23.23 30.48
CA THR A 594 -28.49 21.99 30.08
C THR A 594 -29.29 22.13 28.77
N VAL A 595 -29.67 20.99 28.19
CA VAL A 595 -30.56 20.84 27.02
C VAL A 595 -31.76 19.93 27.37
N HIS A 596 -32.94 20.28 26.85
CA HIS A 596 -34.18 19.48 26.81
C HIS A 596 -34.42 18.52 28.01
N GLY A 597 -34.73 19.07 29.18
CA GLY A 597 -35.12 18.27 30.34
C GLY A 597 -33.97 17.84 31.26
N ASN A 598 -32.96 18.71 31.45
CA ASN A 598 -31.85 18.61 32.43
C ASN A 598 -30.63 17.76 32.05
N TYR A 599 -30.37 17.51 30.78
CA TYR A 599 -29.10 16.88 30.37
C TYR A 599 -27.99 17.92 30.22
N LEU A 600 -26.82 17.68 30.81
CA LEU A 600 -25.63 18.52 30.63
C LEU A 600 -25.21 18.46 29.16
N VAL A 601 -25.09 19.62 28.52
CA VAL A 601 -24.68 19.70 27.11
C VAL A 601 -23.15 19.62 26.98
N SER A 602 -22.67 18.92 25.94
CA SER A 602 -21.25 18.78 25.64
C SER A 602 -20.91 19.63 24.40
N LEU A 603 -20.25 20.78 24.59
CA LEU A 603 -19.95 21.73 23.52
C LEU A 603 -18.44 21.84 23.30
N ALA A 604 -17.96 21.71 22.07
CA ALA A 604 -16.56 21.91 21.74
C ALA A 604 -16.16 23.39 21.81
N ALA A 605 -17.10 24.30 21.50
CA ALA A 605 -16.83 25.73 21.56
C ALA A 605 -16.76 26.28 23.00
N GLU A 606 -17.45 25.62 23.94
CA GLU A 606 -17.51 25.97 25.36
C GLU A 606 -17.47 24.69 26.22
N PRO A 607 -16.30 24.03 26.31
CA PRO A 607 -16.16 22.70 26.90
C PRO A 607 -16.39 22.70 28.40
N ASN A 608 -16.84 21.56 28.95
CA ASN A 608 -17.03 21.42 30.39
C ASN A 608 -15.69 21.34 31.15
N THR A 609 -14.66 20.74 30.55
CA THR A 609 -13.33 20.61 31.15
C THR A 609 -12.25 21.34 30.31
N PRO A 610 -11.22 21.90 30.96
CA PRO A 610 -11.06 22.09 32.41
C PRO A 610 -11.99 23.17 32.97
N PHE A 611 -12.66 22.90 34.10
CA PHE A 611 -13.71 23.78 34.65
C PHE A 611 -13.17 25.14 35.12
N PHE A 612 -11.91 25.22 35.53
CA PHE A 612 -11.25 26.45 35.98
C PHE A 612 -10.88 27.39 34.82
N VAL A 613 -10.95 26.91 33.58
CA VAL A 613 -10.83 27.73 32.37
C VAL A 613 -12.23 28.03 31.83
N SER A 614 -13.04 26.99 31.62
CA SER A 614 -14.36 27.14 31.01
C SER A 614 -15.38 27.86 31.90
N TYR A 615 -15.17 27.86 33.22
CA TYR A 615 -16.14 28.25 34.24
C TYR A 615 -17.47 27.47 34.12
N ARG A 616 -17.39 26.24 33.58
CA ARG A 616 -18.50 25.28 33.49
C ARG A 616 -18.31 24.26 34.60
N TRP A 617 -19.26 24.18 35.52
CA TRP A 617 -19.26 23.17 36.57
C TRP A 617 -20.61 22.46 36.63
N ASP A 618 -20.63 21.35 37.36
CA ASP A 618 -21.81 20.54 37.59
C ASP A 618 -21.75 19.97 39.02
N SER A 619 -22.74 19.14 39.35
CA SER A 619 -22.84 18.55 40.68
C SER A 619 -21.77 17.51 40.99
N CYS A 620 -20.96 17.07 40.02
CA CYS A 620 -19.84 16.14 40.23
C CYS A 620 -18.52 16.86 40.49
N THR A 621 -18.27 17.92 39.73
CA THR A 621 -17.05 18.72 39.78
C THR A 621 -17.02 19.64 41.00
N SER A 622 -18.18 20.18 41.42
CA SER A 622 -18.21 21.14 42.53
C SER A 622 -17.77 20.59 43.89
N PRO A 623 -18.25 19.43 44.39
CA PRO A 623 -17.78 18.92 45.68
C PRO A 623 -16.32 18.47 45.63
N ALA A 624 -15.84 17.97 44.49
CA ALA A 624 -14.43 17.62 44.30
C ALA A 624 -13.53 18.86 44.43
N ALA A 625 -13.84 19.93 43.70
CA ALA A 625 -13.09 21.17 43.75
C ALA A 625 -13.06 21.78 45.18
N LEU A 626 -14.19 21.75 45.90
CA LEU A 626 -14.25 22.22 47.30
C LEU A 626 -13.33 21.42 48.22
N CYS A 627 -13.28 20.09 48.06
CA CYS A 627 -12.35 19.25 48.81
C CYS A 627 -10.89 19.60 48.49
N ASP A 628 -10.57 19.94 47.25
CA ASP A 628 -9.20 20.34 46.87
C ASP A 628 -8.81 21.72 47.40
N PHE A 629 -9.75 22.68 47.42
CA PHE A 629 -9.57 23.94 48.16
C PHE A 629 -9.29 23.70 49.65
N ALA A 630 -10.06 22.82 50.29
CA ALA A 630 -9.87 22.49 51.71
C ALA A 630 -8.50 21.85 51.98
N LYS A 631 -8.04 20.96 51.09
CA LYS A 631 -6.69 20.39 51.16
C LYS A 631 -5.59 21.45 51.04
N LEU A 632 -5.79 22.45 50.19
CA LEU A 632 -4.83 23.56 50.00
C LEU A 632 -4.81 24.53 51.19
N ILE A 633 -5.96 24.80 51.79
CA ILE A 633 -6.08 25.64 53.00
C ILE A 633 -5.47 24.93 54.21
N GLY A 634 -5.70 23.62 54.34
CA GLY A 634 -5.20 22.78 55.44
C GLY A 634 -5.90 23.03 56.78
N GLY A 635 -5.62 22.18 57.77
CA GLY A 635 -6.17 22.31 59.13
C GLY A 635 -7.52 21.62 59.36
N PHE A 636 -7.96 20.76 58.44
CA PHE A 636 -9.14 19.90 58.59
C PHE A 636 -8.73 18.49 59.02
N ASP A 637 -9.50 17.90 59.94
CA ASP A 637 -9.32 16.52 60.40
C ASP A 637 -9.89 15.50 59.40
N ASP A 638 -10.97 15.88 58.70
CA ASP A 638 -11.60 15.08 57.65
C ASP A 638 -12.11 15.97 56.50
N ILE A 639 -11.92 15.50 55.27
CA ILE A 639 -12.31 16.15 54.02
C ILE A 639 -13.01 15.11 53.14
N HIS A 640 -14.33 15.22 52.99
CA HIS A 640 -15.14 14.18 52.37
C HIS A 640 -16.00 14.70 51.20
N ASN A 641 -15.94 14.00 50.06
CA ASN A 641 -16.74 14.29 48.86
C ASN A 641 -17.95 13.36 48.80
N CYS A 642 -19.18 13.90 48.83
CA CYS A 642 -20.41 13.12 48.89
C CYS A 642 -20.99 12.63 47.54
N TYR A 643 -20.38 12.92 46.38
CA TYR A 643 -20.97 12.63 45.07
C TYR A 643 -21.32 11.15 44.82
N GLY A 644 -20.53 10.24 45.40
CA GLY A 644 -20.68 8.79 45.24
C GLY A 644 -21.30 8.06 46.44
N ASP A 645 -21.66 8.76 47.52
CA ASP A 645 -22.07 8.13 48.78
C ASP A 645 -23.43 7.42 48.70
N TYR A 646 -24.30 7.88 47.80
CA TYR A 646 -25.70 7.46 47.73
C TYR A 646 -26.07 7.01 46.31
N GLN A 647 -26.97 6.04 46.22
CA GLN A 647 -27.44 5.53 44.94
C GLN A 647 -28.17 6.63 44.15
N ARG A 648 -27.81 6.81 42.88
CA ARG A 648 -28.43 7.80 42.00
C ARG A 648 -29.95 7.64 41.96
N GLY A 649 -30.67 8.74 42.20
CA GLY A 649 -32.14 8.79 42.19
C GLY A 649 -32.82 8.68 43.55
N THR A 650 -32.08 8.47 44.65
CA THR A 650 -32.67 8.52 46.01
C THR A 650 -32.80 9.96 46.54
N GLU A 651 -33.55 10.13 47.62
CA GLU A 651 -33.68 11.41 48.32
C GLU A 651 -32.32 11.85 48.89
N GLU A 652 -31.55 10.91 49.45
CA GLU A 652 -30.22 11.17 49.99
C GLU A 652 -29.24 11.60 48.90
N TRP A 653 -29.26 10.92 47.74
CA TRP A 653 -28.47 11.36 46.59
C TRP A 653 -28.83 12.79 46.20
N SER A 654 -30.13 13.08 46.06
CA SER A 654 -30.61 14.42 45.70
C SER A 654 -30.18 15.50 46.70
N ARG A 655 -30.06 15.15 47.99
CA ARG A 655 -29.64 16.07 49.05
C ARG A 655 -28.13 16.27 49.12
N TRP A 656 -27.33 15.24 48.86
CA TRP A 656 -25.91 15.23 49.24
C TRP A 656 -24.92 15.14 48.08
N HIS A 657 -25.34 14.74 46.88
CA HIS A 657 -24.37 14.44 45.80
C HIS A 657 -23.46 15.62 45.42
N TYR A 658 -23.88 16.87 45.62
CA TYR A 658 -23.10 18.06 45.28
C TYR A 658 -22.37 18.70 46.47
N VAL A 659 -22.29 18.00 47.61
CA VAL A 659 -21.80 18.54 48.89
C VAL A 659 -20.39 18.03 49.22
N ALA A 660 -19.54 18.92 49.74
CA ALA A 660 -18.31 18.58 50.45
C ALA A 660 -18.49 18.75 51.97
N LYS A 661 -18.06 17.77 52.77
CA LYS A 661 -18.13 17.82 54.24
C LYS A 661 -16.72 17.99 54.81
N LEU A 662 -16.54 19.01 55.64
CA LEU A 662 -15.26 19.36 56.25
C LEU A 662 -15.38 19.35 57.77
N THR A 663 -14.46 18.67 58.47
CA THR A 663 -14.53 18.48 59.92
C THR A 663 -13.28 18.99 60.64
N ILE A 664 -13.46 19.67 61.77
CA ILE A 664 -12.41 20.03 62.75
C ILE A 664 -12.95 19.71 64.15
N GLY A 665 -12.29 18.79 64.85
CA GLY A 665 -12.74 18.27 66.14
C GLY A 665 -14.13 17.67 66.05
N SER A 666 -15.09 18.25 66.77
CA SER A 666 -16.50 17.84 66.76
C SER A 666 -17.38 18.65 65.81
N GLU A 667 -16.82 19.64 65.11
CA GLU A 667 -17.58 20.52 64.21
C GLU A 667 -17.41 20.04 62.75
N THR A 668 -18.54 19.75 62.09
CA THR A 668 -18.60 19.44 60.65
C THR A 668 -19.43 20.50 59.95
N ARG A 669 -18.88 21.10 58.88
CA ARG A 669 -19.60 22.03 57.99
C ARG A 669 -19.76 21.43 56.60
N ASN A 670 -20.88 21.75 55.97
CA ASN A 670 -21.22 21.31 54.62
C ASN A 670 -21.06 22.49 53.66
N TYR A 671 -20.30 22.28 52.58
CA TYR A 671 -20.08 23.27 51.53
C TYR A 671 -20.70 22.77 50.23
N ALA A 672 -21.41 23.67 49.55
CA ALA A 672 -22.06 23.40 48.27
C ALA A 672 -22.06 24.68 47.45
N VAL A 673 -21.50 24.60 46.25
CA VAL A 673 -21.34 25.76 45.37
C VAL A 673 -22.05 25.57 44.03
N CYS A 674 -22.33 24.33 43.60
CA CYS A 674 -23.18 24.08 42.44
C CYS A 674 -24.61 24.59 42.70
N PRO A 675 -25.20 25.35 41.76
CA PRO A 675 -26.57 25.83 41.91
C PRO A 675 -27.58 24.66 41.86
N MET A 676 -28.67 24.80 42.64
CA MET A 676 -29.77 23.82 42.72
C MET A 676 -30.58 23.68 41.42
N SER A 677 -30.39 24.59 40.47
CA SER A 677 -31.04 24.57 39.15
C SER A 677 -30.03 25.01 38.09
N PRO A 678 -30.15 24.56 36.83
CA PRO A 678 -29.32 25.03 35.74
C PRO A 678 -29.31 26.56 35.69
N THR A 679 -28.14 27.16 35.51
CA THR A 679 -28.01 28.62 35.39
C THR A 679 -28.46 29.14 34.03
N GLY A 680 -28.76 28.25 33.08
CA GLY A 680 -29.31 28.58 31.78
C GLY A 680 -29.67 27.35 30.95
N GLU A 681 -30.66 27.52 30.08
CA GLU A 681 -31.05 26.57 29.04
C GLU A 681 -30.55 27.10 27.69
N VAL A 682 -29.79 26.30 26.94
CA VAL A 682 -29.23 26.75 25.64
C VAL A 682 -30.22 26.65 24.47
N GLY A 683 -31.42 26.09 24.69
CA GLY A 683 -32.38 25.86 23.62
C GLY A 683 -31.82 24.92 22.56
N GLU A 684 -31.91 25.30 21.28
CA GLU A 684 -31.27 24.57 20.18
C GLU A 684 -29.75 24.83 20.17
N THR A 685 -28.95 23.75 20.17
CA THR A 685 -27.48 23.82 20.11
C THR A 685 -27.02 24.57 18.86
N GLN A 686 -26.24 25.64 19.05
CA GLN A 686 -25.66 26.40 17.95
C GLN A 686 -24.40 25.72 17.41
N MET A 687 -24.46 25.27 16.16
CA MET A 687 -23.33 24.60 15.50
C MET A 687 -22.16 25.56 15.22
N ILE A 688 -20.94 25.07 15.41
CA ILE A 688 -19.70 25.81 15.10
C ILE A 688 -19.62 26.11 13.61
N ASN A 689 -19.33 27.36 13.25
CA ASN A 689 -19.01 27.72 11.88
C ASN A 689 -17.52 27.50 11.57
N LEU A 690 -17.18 26.33 11.03
CA LEU A 690 -15.79 25.96 10.66
C LEU A 690 -15.18 26.79 9.51
N THR A 691 -15.96 27.67 8.87
CA THR A 691 -15.44 28.63 7.89
C THR A 691 -14.98 29.95 8.52
N ASP A 692 -15.42 30.24 9.75
CA ASP A 692 -14.99 31.40 10.54
C ASP A 692 -13.99 30.96 11.62
N LEU A 693 -12.71 31.20 11.35
CA LEU A 693 -11.61 30.78 12.22
C LEU A 693 -11.27 31.83 13.29
N SER A 694 -11.98 32.98 13.34
CA SER A 694 -11.65 34.11 14.22
C SER A 694 -11.71 33.76 15.71
N ASN A 695 -12.63 32.88 16.08
CA ASN A 695 -12.83 32.40 17.45
C ASN A 695 -12.01 31.16 17.80
N MET A 696 -11.21 30.64 16.87
CA MET A 696 -10.40 29.44 17.07
C MET A 696 -8.94 29.80 17.37
N ARG A 697 -8.25 28.92 18.09
CA ARG A 697 -6.80 29.03 18.29
C ARG A 697 -6.08 28.22 17.23
N LYS A 698 -5.24 28.86 16.42
CA LYS A 698 -4.30 28.14 15.55
C LYS A 698 -3.14 27.59 16.38
N PHE A 699 -2.78 26.32 16.20
CA PHE A 699 -1.55 25.75 16.77
C PHE A 699 -0.43 25.66 15.72
N GLY A 700 0.82 25.76 16.19
CA GLY A 700 2.00 25.99 15.37
C GLY A 700 2.12 27.45 14.95
#